data_AF-A0AAJ1FM11-F1
#
_entry.id   AF-A0AAJ1FM11-F1
#
_cell.length_a   1.000
_cell.length_b   1.000
_cell.length_c   1.000
_cell.angle_alpha   90.00
_cell.angle_beta   90.00
_cell.angle_gamma   90.00
#
_symmetry.space_group_name_H-M   'P 1'
#
loop_
_entity.id
_entity.type
_entity.pdbx_description
1 polymer ?
#
loop_
_entity_poly.entity_id
_entity_poly.type
_entity_poly.pdbx_seq_one_letter_code
_entity_poly.pdbx_strand_id
1 'polypeptide(L)'
;MNIEVVRLNKNNQDKLLDLFVDCFCEDSYYQKLFPNKNTIRNDMKISFQEVIEFCLNNNNVLGVFEEKENLIGFLIFFDYLEVKSKFPKIFNKIFGANKIEKFPYFNEIHKKLLESYENIIYLLSLGVKKEYRRKKIASTLINFLIKNYEGYSIASDISNEASLEIYKKRDFIIEKISENYYYVKTKSVIKSGLTIDYNKEFYIAMPDNTLIEKILKYNKKFKEIQIDGYTTVFDGYLYSFKKLIANKISAYIYKINYEELLEIQRYINITLYIENRLSDNEGKTFLLYSLICFHKNNVLYNEELDTLIKKHENEWSAISDVQIFFPIEYKDQKKILSKEQVGDVNINLFLKSLDFRTYYEAGIPKWTESNKGVLDYRRRLHRIFLGKYRIKITKETSLMTYEFNFDDIGQPAFIYLIATIDLESNTGVITLISMSTPFLLSHLLDNTIRNQILICVDDFDKSNKQSKYVNLYDFLESYLGVYKRGSPKTFINLPYEKNKMKHCELASLLMSETIYSTDEELGCFIDQDIMEIVKSENGMGQYDRGFVAAATNVLLYFAPILRTSIEERILEEAITVFYIELLTLEEAAIEIANNSIIKLLTNVSYIEINDFLYETHLIFNKYVKTMVFWDVKMNYPSSKKSMTMLRNAFKIEENINNFERNQKELRNIFEIKRDIIDRMESTMLNYIILFLTLIQGISIILPMIFGDFTNFPINQVFGMGIVTFSFIIYIFTRKYRLKKIFKNRKI
;
A
#
# COMPACT_ATOMS: atom_id res chain seq x y z
N MET A 1 16.88 41.01 -21.52
CA MET A 1 15.45 40.69 -21.68
C MET A 1 14.96 40.11 -20.37
N ASN A 2 14.01 40.76 -19.71
CA ASN A 2 13.35 40.17 -18.54
C ASN A 2 12.35 39.13 -19.09
N ILE A 3 12.56 37.84 -18.81
CA ILE A 3 11.75 36.76 -19.37
C ILE A 3 10.68 36.43 -18.35
N GLU A 4 9.44 36.85 -18.63
CA GLU A 4 8.27 36.49 -17.84
C GLU A 4 7.69 35.17 -18.36
N VAL A 5 7.54 34.19 -17.46
CA VAL A 5 6.90 32.91 -17.77
C VAL A 5 5.45 33.00 -17.33
N VAL A 6 4.54 32.85 -18.28
CA VAL A 6 3.10 32.87 -18.05
C VAL A 6 2.50 31.51 -18.33
N ARG A 7 1.33 31.24 -17.73
CA ARG A 7 0.54 30.06 -18.09
C ARG A 7 -0.31 30.35 -19.31
N LEU A 8 -0.38 29.38 -20.22
CA LEU A 8 -1.28 29.43 -21.37
C LEU A 8 -2.62 28.76 -21.04
N ASN A 9 -3.70 29.29 -21.62
CA ASN A 9 -5.05 28.74 -21.49
C ASN A 9 -5.63 28.41 -22.89
N LYS A 10 -6.88 27.93 -22.93
CA LYS A 10 -7.54 27.53 -24.18
C LYS A 10 -7.56 28.65 -25.25
N ASN A 11 -7.60 29.92 -24.86
CA ASN A 11 -7.59 31.04 -25.81
C ASN A 11 -6.24 31.18 -26.54
N ASN A 12 -5.19 30.52 -26.06
CA ASN A 12 -3.88 30.50 -26.71
C ASN A 12 -3.67 29.29 -27.64
N GLN A 13 -4.67 28.43 -27.81
CA GLN A 13 -4.55 27.17 -28.54
C GLN A 13 -4.00 27.34 -29.96
N ASP A 14 -4.55 28.27 -30.74
CA ASP A 14 -4.12 28.49 -32.13
C ASP A 14 -2.67 28.97 -32.20
N LYS A 15 -2.31 29.97 -31.37
CA LYS A 15 -0.95 30.52 -31.28
C LYS A 15 0.06 29.44 -30.88
N LEU A 16 -0.32 28.56 -29.94
CA LEU A 16 0.53 27.46 -29.49
C LEU A 16 0.69 26.38 -30.57
N LEU A 17 -0.38 26.00 -31.26
CA LEU A 17 -0.34 25.03 -32.36
C LEU A 17 0.54 25.51 -33.50
N ASP A 18 0.43 26.79 -33.88
CA ASP A 18 1.27 27.38 -34.92
C ASP A 18 2.75 27.34 -34.53
N LEU A 19 3.07 27.81 -33.32
CA LEU A 19 4.45 27.80 -32.84
C LEU A 19 4.99 26.37 -32.65
N PHE A 20 4.15 25.43 -32.22
CA PHE A 20 4.51 24.02 -32.10
C PHE A 20 4.94 23.45 -33.45
N VAL A 21 4.13 23.64 -34.49
CA VAL A 21 4.45 23.17 -35.84
C VAL A 21 5.70 23.85 -36.39
N ASP A 22 5.86 25.16 -36.18
CA ASP A 22 7.06 25.89 -36.59
C ASP A 22 8.33 25.38 -35.91
N CYS A 23 8.23 24.90 -34.66
CA CYS A 23 9.37 24.36 -33.94
C CYS A 23 9.75 22.94 -34.38
N PHE A 24 8.79 22.12 -34.79
CA PHE A 24 8.97 20.67 -34.94
C PHE A 24 8.83 20.12 -36.37
N CYS A 25 8.26 20.86 -37.34
CA CYS A 25 8.08 20.34 -38.70
C CYS A 25 9.40 20.06 -39.46
N GLU A 26 10.49 20.72 -39.07
CA GLU A 26 11.84 20.49 -39.60
C GLU A 26 12.61 19.39 -38.86
N ASP A 27 12.07 18.85 -37.76
CA ASP A 27 12.74 17.84 -36.94
C ASP A 27 12.67 16.46 -37.59
N SER A 28 13.82 15.76 -37.62
CA SER A 28 13.97 14.47 -38.31
C SER A 28 13.03 13.38 -37.80
N TYR A 29 12.63 13.43 -36.53
CA TYR A 29 11.67 12.49 -35.95
C TYR A 29 10.27 12.71 -36.51
N TYR A 30 9.81 13.97 -36.54
CA TYR A 30 8.48 14.31 -37.04
C TYR A 30 8.38 14.15 -38.57
N GLN A 31 9.46 14.37 -39.32
CA GLN A 31 9.50 14.09 -40.75
C GLN A 31 9.37 12.59 -41.08
N LYS A 32 9.85 11.71 -40.20
CA LYS A 32 9.63 10.25 -40.33
C LYS A 32 8.18 9.87 -40.00
N LEU A 33 7.59 10.51 -39.01
CA LEU A 33 6.19 10.29 -38.61
C LEU A 33 5.18 10.79 -39.65
N PHE A 34 5.50 11.88 -40.35
CA PHE A 34 4.64 12.55 -41.32
C PHE A 34 5.40 12.73 -42.65
N PRO A 35 5.47 11.69 -43.50
CA PRO A 35 6.38 11.67 -44.65
C PRO A 35 5.98 12.62 -45.78
N ASN A 36 4.71 13.06 -45.85
CA ASN A 36 4.24 13.97 -46.88
C ASN A 36 4.61 15.43 -46.55
N LYS A 37 5.68 15.92 -47.19
CA LYS A 37 6.20 17.28 -47.00
C LYS A 37 5.18 18.39 -47.32
N ASN A 38 4.21 18.14 -48.19
CA ASN A 38 3.22 19.16 -48.58
C ASN A 38 2.11 19.32 -47.54
N THR A 39 1.84 18.29 -46.74
CA THR A 39 0.73 18.28 -45.76
C THR A 39 1.21 18.22 -44.32
N ILE A 40 2.51 17.99 -44.06
CA ILE A 40 3.09 17.81 -42.72
C ILE A 40 2.59 18.81 -41.68
N ARG A 41 2.51 20.10 -42.03
CA ARG A 41 2.04 21.14 -41.10
C ARG A 41 0.59 20.91 -40.68
N ASN A 42 -0.30 20.60 -41.63
CA ASN A 42 -1.71 20.34 -41.35
C ASN A 42 -1.91 19.00 -40.63
N ASP A 43 -1.18 17.96 -41.04
CA ASP A 43 -1.26 16.63 -40.44
C ASP A 43 -0.80 16.65 -38.97
N MET A 44 0.26 17.42 -38.66
CA MET A 44 0.71 17.65 -37.29
C MET A 44 -0.33 18.40 -36.46
N LYS A 45 -0.95 19.46 -37.00
CA LYS A 45 -2.01 20.20 -36.29
C LYS A 45 -3.14 19.27 -35.89
N ILE A 46 -3.68 18.51 -36.85
CA ILE A 46 -4.79 17.58 -36.63
C ILE A 46 -4.41 16.51 -35.59
N SER A 47 -3.17 15.98 -35.67
CA SER A 47 -2.72 14.90 -34.80
C SER A 47 -2.51 15.32 -33.34
N PHE A 48 -2.03 16.55 -33.10
CA PHE A 48 -1.67 17.02 -31.75
C PHE A 48 -2.72 17.95 -31.12
N GLN A 49 -3.73 18.40 -31.86
CA GLN A 49 -4.75 19.34 -31.38
C GLN A 49 -5.40 18.89 -30.08
N GLU A 50 -5.86 17.64 -30.01
CA GLU A 50 -6.56 17.12 -28.82
C GLU A 50 -5.64 17.01 -27.59
N VAL A 51 -4.38 16.62 -27.79
CA VAL A 51 -3.40 16.51 -26.70
C VAL A 51 -3.04 17.91 -26.17
N ILE A 52 -2.82 18.87 -27.07
CA ILE A 52 -2.53 20.26 -26.70
C ILE A 52 -3.73 20.89 -25.99
N GLU A 53 -4.94 20.68 -26.50
CA GLU A 53 -6.17 21.14 -25.85
C GLU A 53 -6.33 20.53 -24.45
N PHE A 54 -6.06 19.23 -24.29
CA PHE A 54 -6.04 18.58 -22.98
C PHE A 54 -5.03 19.24 -22.04
N CYS A 55 -3.79 19.47 -22.48
CA CYS A 55 -2.77 20.12 -21.65
C CYS A 55 -3.16 21.57 -21.29
N LEU A 56 -3.75 22.33 -22.20
CA LEU A 56 -4.22 23.69 -21.91
C LEU A 56 -5.36 23.68 -20.88
N ASN A 57 -6.34 22.79 -21.03
CA ASN A 57 -7.46 22.67 -20.10
C ASN A 57 -7.02 22.22 -18.69
N ASN A 58 -5.92 21.47 -18.61
CA ASN A 58 -5.33 21.01 -17.34
C ASN A 58 -4.19 21.89 -16.84
N ASN A 59 -4.06 23.13 -17.33
CA ASN A 59 -3.10 24.11 -16.80
C ASN A 59 -1.61 23.67 -16.91
N ASN A 60 -1.33 22.85 -17.92
CA ASN A 60 -0.12 22.07 -18.09
C ASN A 60 0.79 22.64 -19.20
N VAL A 61 0.63 23.93 -19.49
CA VAL A 61 1.38 24.63 -20.54
C VAL A 61 1.88 25.99 -20.04
N LEU A 62 3.17 26.23 -20.22
CA LEU A 62 3.84 27.50 -19.97
C LEU A 62 4.20 28.17 -21.29
N GLY A 63 4.21 29.50 -21.30
CA GLY A 63 4.55 30.32 -22.44
C GLY A 63 5.46 31.48 -22.05
N VAL A 64 6.20 31.98 -23.04
CA VAL A 64 6.96 33.24 -22.95
C VAL A 64 6.54 34.11 -24.13
N PHE A 65 6.31 35.37 -23.82
CA PHE A 65 5.87 36.39 -24.76
C PHE A 65 6.95 37.49 -24.87
N GLU A 66 7.19 38.03 -26.07
CA GLU A 66 8.04 39.22 -26.25
C GLU A 66 7.26 40.53 -26.02
N GLU A 67 5.94 40.48 -26.24
CA GLU A 67 4.91 41.49 -25.99
C GLU A 67 3.60 40.76 -25.68
N LYS A 68 2.54 41.41 -25.20
CA LYS A 68 1.29 40.74 -24.75
C LYS A 68 0.68 39.74 -25.74
N GLU A 69 1.01 39.79 -27.03
CA GLU A 69 0.38 38.95 -28.05
C GLU A 69 1.29 37.96 -28.81
N ASN A 70 2.61 38.17 -28.84
CA ASN A 70 3.54 37.34 -29.63
C ASN A 70 4.19 36.22 -28.79
N LEU A 71 3.68 34.99 -28.92
CA LEU A 71 4.21 33.81 -28.23
C LEU A 71 5.55 33.41 -28.88
N ILE A 72 6.64 33.45 -28.11
CA ILE A 72 8.01 33.20 -28.60
C ILE A 72 8.64 31.90 -28.06
N GLY A 73 8.05 31.31 -27.03
CA GLY A 73 8.44 30.00 -26.52
C GLY A 73 7.35 29.37 -25.67
N PHE A 74 7.39 28.04 -25.55
CA PHE A 74 6.42 27.27 -24.77
C PHE A 74 7.05 26.02 -24.16
N LEU A 75 6.43 25.52 -23.09
CA LEU A 75 6.75 24.23 -22.47
C LEU A 75 5.45 23.51 -22.13
N ILE A 76 5.26 22.30 -22.64
CA ILE A 76 4.13 21.41 -22.32
C ILE A 76 4.63 20.28 -21.43
N PHE A 77 3.93 20.03 -20.33
CA PHE A 77 4.27 18.98 -19.37
C PHE A 77 3.01 18.39 -18.75
N PHE A 78 3.10 17.28 -18.02
CA PHE A 78 1.98 16.75 -17.23
C PHE A 78 2.49 15.80 -16.15
N ASP A 79 1.67 15.55 -15.12
CA ASP A 79 1.93 14.46 -14.18
C ASP A 79 1.69 13.12 -14.89
N TYR A 80 2.77 12.34 -15.01
CA TYR A 80 2.78 11.10 -15.75
C TYR A 80 1.81 10.06 -15.18
N LEU A 81 1.78 9.89 -13.86
CA LEU A 81 0.95 8.87 -13.21
C LEU A 81 -0.52 9.29 -13.19
N GLU A 82 -0.80 10.58 -12.99
CA GLU A 82 -2.14 11.12 -13.06
C GLU A 82 -2.76 10.92 -14.46
N VAL A 83 -2.05 11.29 -15.52
CA VAL A 83 -2.56 11.16 -16.89
C VAL A 83 -2.74 9.69 -17.26
N LYS A 84 -1.82 8.81 -16.86
CA LYS A 84 -1.93 7.36 -17.08
C LYS A 84 -3.18 6.77 -16.44
N SER A 85 -3.50 7.18 -15.22
CA SER A 85 -4.61 6.60 -14.44
C SER A 85 -5.96 7.23 -14.74
N LYS A 86 -6.07 8.56 -14.75
CA LYS A 86 -7.34 9.28 -14.92
C LYS A 86 -7.72 9.49 -16.38
N PHE A 87 -6.75 9.54 -17.29
CA PHE A 87 -6.96 9.87 -18.70
C PHE A 87 -6.29 8.87 -19.67
N PRO A 88 -6.54 7.55 -19.55
CA PRO A 88 -5.82 6.52 -20.30
C PRO A 88 -5.95 6.68 -21.83
N LYS A 89 -7.09 7.20 -22.32
CA LYS A 89 -7.28 7.50 -23.75
C LYS A 89 -6.30 8.57 -24.26
N ILE A 90 -6.11 9.64 -23.50
CA ILE A 90 -5.17 10.71 -23.83
C ILE A 90 -3.73 10.21 -23.68
N PHE A 91 -3.44 9.48 -22.60
CA PHE A 91 -2.13 8.85 -22.39
C PHE A 91 -1.72 7.99 -23.60
N ASN A 92 -2.61 7.13 -24.08
CA ASN A 92 -2.35 6.28 -25.24
C ASN A 92 -2.19 7.07 -26.55
N LYS A 93 -2.81 8.25 -26.68
CA LYS A 93 -2.60 9.16 -27.82
C LYS A 93 -1.24 9.84 -27.76
N ILE A 94 -0.82 10.31 -26.58
CA ILE A 94 0.50 10.94 -26.36
C ILE A 94 1.63 9.98 -26.74
N PHE A 95 1.54 8.74 -26.27
CA PHE A 95 2.62 7.76 -26.44
C PHE A 95 2.38 6.75 -27.58
N GLY A 96 1.27 6.85 -28.32
CA GLY A 96 1.01 6.03 -29.51
C GLY A 96 0.68 4.55 -29.27
N ALA A 97 0.20 4.18 -28.09
CA ALA A 97 -0.01 2.77 -27.67
C ALA A 97 -1.03 1.98 -28.50
N ASN A 98 -1.88 2.66 -29.29
CA ASN A 98 -2.92 2.04 -30.13
C ASN A 98 -2.49 1.82 -31.60
N LYS A 99 -1.26 2.18 -32.00
CA LYS A 99 -0.75 1.90 -33.34
C LYS A 99 -0.20 0.47 -33.39
N ILE A 100 -0.52 -0.28 -34.45
CA ILE A 100 -0.19 -1.71 -34.65
C ILE A 100 1.34 -1.95 -34.58
N GLU A 101 2.13 -0.95 -34.92
CA GLU A 101 3.56 -0.88 -34.58
C GLU A 101 3.74 -0.09 -33.30
N LYS A 102 3.91 -0.79 -32.17
CA LYS A 102 4.42 -0.16 -30.95
C LYS A 102 5.80 0.40 -31.27
N PHE A 103 6.00 1.69 -31.06
CA PHE A 103 7.33 2.29 -31.18
C PHE A 103 8.32 1.48 -30.32
N PRO A 104 9.49 1.08 -30.85
CA PRO A 104 10.40 0.16 -30.17
C PRO A 104 10.87 0.66 -28.80
N TYR A 105 10.88 1.98 -28.58
CA TYR A 105 11.31 2.64 -27.34
C TYR A 105 10.18 2.85 -26.31
N PHE A 106 8.91 2.67 -26.68
CA PHE A 106 7.75 2.86 -25.78
C PHE A 106 7.90 2.00 -24.53
N ASN A 107 8.13 0.70 -24.70
CA ASN A 107 8.24 -0.23 -23.57
C ASN A 107 9.44 0.10 -22.67
N GLU A 108 10.55 0.56 -23.25
CA GLU A 108 11.77 0.87 -22.48
C GLU A 108 11.62 2.13 -21.63
N ILE A 109 11.08 3.22 -22.19
CA ILE A 109 10.81 4.46 -21.45
C ILE A 109 9.77 4.21 -20.36
N HIS A 110 8.64 3.58 -20.69
CA HIS A 110 7.58 3.33 -19.71
C HIS A 110 8.05 2.40 -18.59
N LYS A 111 8.89 1.40 -18.89
CA LYS A 111 9.51 0.56 -17.87
C LYS A 111 10.37 1.39 -16.91
N LYS A 112 11.25 2.25 -17.44
CA LYS A 112 12.11 3.13 -16.64
C LYS A 112 11.34 4.13 -15.78
N LEU A 113 10.21 4.65 -16.27
CA LEU A 113 9.37 5.59 -15.54
C LEU A 113 8.57 4.90 -14.42
N LEU A 114 8.09 3.67 -14.65
CA LEU A 114 7.22 2.96 -13.69
C LEU A 114 7.99 2.27 -12.56
N GLU A 115 9.23 1.83 -12.77
CA GLU A 115 10.01 1.10 -11.76
C GLU A 115 10.50 1.99 -10.60
N SER A 116 10.40 3.32 -10.67
CA SER A 116 11.04 4.21 -9.69
C SER A 116 10.24 4.57 -8.43
N TYR A 117 8.93 4.28 -8.37
CA TYR A 117 8.01 4.83 -7.35
C TYR A 117 8.12 6.35 -7.17
N GLU A 118 8.62 7.07 -8.18
CA GLU A 118 8.78 8.52 -8.12
C GLU A 118 7.58 9.20 -8.76
N ASN A 119 7.16 10.32 -8.19
CA ASN A 119 6.23 11.22 -8.87
C ASN A 119 6.99 11.88 -10.01
N ILE A 120 6.46 11.76 -11.23
CA ILE A 120 7.18 12.21 -12.42
C ILE A 120 6.35 13.25 -13.15
N ILE A 121 6.95 14.41 -13.35
CA ILE A 121 6.49 15.37 -14.34
C ILE A 121 7.13 15.01 -15.68
N TYR A 122 6.30 14.58 -16.63
CA TYR A 122 6.74 14.32 -18.00
C TYR A 122 6.75 15.63 -18.79
N LEU A 123 7.92 16.06 -19.22
CA LEU A 123 8.06 17.18 -20.14
C LEU A 123 7.83 16.66 -21.56
N LEU A 124 6.66 16.99 -22.11
CA LEU A 124 6.21 16.49 -23.41
C LEU A 124 6.88 17.24 -24.57
N SER A 125 6.98 18.57 -24.46
CA SER A 125 7.61 19.37 -25.51
C SER A 125 8.09 20.73 -25.01
N LEU A 126 9.14 21.23 -25.67
CA LEU A 126 9.74 22.53 -25.41
C LEU A 126 10.10 23.18 -26.74
N GLY A 127 9.50 24.32 -27.04
CA GLY A 127 9.70 25.04 -28.31
C GLY A 127 10.13 26.47 -28.09
N VAL A 128 11.02 26.96 -28.96
CA VAL A 128 11.44 28.38 -29.01
C VAL A 128 11.52 28.81 -30.48
N LYS A 129 10.85 29.91 -30.79
CA LYS A 129 10.84 30.53 -32.12
C LYS A 129 12.28 30.79 -32.60
N LYS A 130 12.55 30.51 -33.89
CA LYS A 130 13.92 30.43 -34.46
C LYS A 130 14.79 31.66 -34.17
N GLU A 131 14.20 32.85 -34.31
CA GLU A 131 14.82 34.16 -34.08
C GLU A 131 15.19 34.43 -32.61
N TYR A 132 14.60 33.68 -31.67
CA TYR A 132 14.74 33.84 -30.22
C TYR A 132 15.59 32.76 -29.58
N ARG A 133 16.09 31.81 -30.38
CA ARG A 133 17.01 30.78 -29.90
C ARG A 133 18.29 31.43 -29.38
N ARG A 134 18.96 30.75 -28.44
CA ARG A 134 20.15 31.25 -27.71
C ARG A 134 19.92 32.47 -26.81
N LYS A 135 18.68 32.98 -26.66
CA LYS A 135 18.32 34.01 -25.67
C LYS A 135 17.90 33.46 -24.29
N LYS A 136 18.35 32.26 -23.93
CA LYS A 136 18.05 31.54 -22.66
C LYS A 136 16.58 31.20 -22.37
N ILE A 137 15.63 31.40 -23.28
CA ILE A 137 14.18 31.13 -23.06
C ILE A 137 13.90 29.68 -22.62
N ALA A 138 14.36 28.69 -23.39
CA ALA A 138 14.18 27.27 -23.06
C ALA A 138 14.77 26.92 -21.68
N SER A 139 15.94 27.49 -21.37
CA SER A 139 16.59 27.37 -20.07
C SER A 139 15.74 27.95 -18.94
N THR A 140 15.12 29.11 -19.15
CA THR A 140 14.24 29.75 -18.17
C THR A 140 12.99 28.92 -17.92
N LEU A 141 12.35 28.38 -18.95
CA LEU A 141 11.18 27.52 -18.83
C LEU A 141 11.46 26.25 -18.02
N ILE A 142 12.57 25.56 -18.29
CA ILE A 142 12.97 24.37 -17.51
C ILE A 142 13.33 24.75 -16.07
N ASN A 143 14.08 25.82 -15.84
CA ASN A 143 14.41 26.27 -14.49
C ASN A 143 13.15 26.61 -13.69
N PHE A 144 12.17 27.22 -14.35
CA PHE A 144 10.88 27.54 -13.74
C PHE A 144 10.12 26.26 -13.41
N LEU A 145 10.13 25.24 -14.26
CA LEU A 145 9.54 23.94 -13.96
C LEU A 145 10.23 23.27 -12.75
N ILE A 146 11.57 23.20 -12.73
CA ILE A 146 12.35 22.62 -11.63
C ILE A 146 12.04 23.33 -10.31
N LYS A 147 12.08 24.67 -10.30
CA LYS A 147 11.81 25.47 -9.09
C LYS A 147 10.42 25.20 -8.51
N ASN A 148 9.44 24.94 -9.36
CA ASN A 148 8.05 24.81 -8.94
C ASN A 148 7.63 23.35 -8.67
N TYR A 149 8.43 22.32 -8.90
CA TYR A 149 8.04 20.91 -8.72
C TYR A 149 8.94 20.15 -7.72
N GLU A 150 9.09 20.68 -6.50
CA GLU A 150 9.64 19.93 -5.37
C GLU A 150 8.85 18.63 -5.13
N GLY A 151 9.55 17.53 -4.81
CA GLY A 151 8.96 16.21 -4.59
C GLY A 151 8.74 15.39 -5.87
N TYR A 152 9.06 15.96 -7.05
CA TYR A 152 8.96 15.28 -8.34
C TYR A 152 10.32 15.10 -9.00
N SER A 153 10.44 14.05 -9.81
CA SER A 153 11.45 13.94 -10.85
C SER A 153 10.90 14.51 -12.16
N ILE A 154 11.75 15.12 -12.99
CA ILE A 154 11.35 15.56 -14.34
C ILE A 154 11.97 14.61 -15.34
N ALA A 155 11.15 14.06 -16.23
CA ALA A 155 11.57 13.14 -17.29
C ALA A 155 11.08 13.61 -18.66
N SER A 156 11.81 13.26 -19.72
CA SER A 156 11.45 13.58 -21.11
C SER A 156 12.15 12.65 -22.09
N ASP A 157 11.64 12.61 -23.33
CA ASP A 157 12.26 12.01 -24.49
C ASP A 157 12.69 13.09 -25.50
N ILE A 158 13.91 13.02 -25.99
CA ILE A 158 14.54 14.07 -26.79
C ILE A 158 14.97 13.51 -28.15
N SER A 159 14.35 14.01 -29.21
CA SER A 159 14.70 13.70 -30.61
C SER A 159 15.75 14.62 -31.23
N ASN A 160 16.11 15.71 -30.53
CA ASN A 160 17.04 16.72 -31.01
C ASN A 160 18.29 16.78 -30.14
N GLU A 161 19.40 16.23 -30.64
CA GLU A 161 20.68 16.17 -29.94
C GLU A 161 21.22 17.55 -29.50
N ALA A 162 20.99 18.60 -30.29
CA ALA A 162 21.43 19.96 -29.95
C ALA A 162 20.76 20.52 -28.69
N SER A 163 19.58 19.99 -28.32
CA SER A 163 18.86 20.40 -27.12
C SER A 163 19.37 19.71 -25.83
N LEU A 164 20.15 18.63 -25.94
CA LEU A 164 20.66 17.87 -24.78
C LEU A 164 21.53 18.73 -23.86
N GLU A 165 22.25 19.72 -24.40
CA GLU A 165 23.06 20.66 -23.61
C GLU A 165 22.24 21.44 -22.56
N ILE A 166 20.94 21.63 -22.80
CA ILE A 166 20.05 22.28 -21.83
C ILE A 166 19.89 21.40 -20.58
N TYR A 167 19.76 20.09 -20.79
CA TYR A 167 19.58 19.10 -19.73
C TYR A 167 20.90 18.76 -19.03
N LYS A 168 22.01 18.63 -19.78
CA LYS A 168 23.35 18.38 -19.20
C LYS A 168 23.76 19.46 -18.20
N LYS A 169 23.53 20.73 -18.53
CA LYS A 169 23.84 21.88 -17.65
C LYS A 169 23.00 21.93 -16.36
N ARG A 170 22.00 21.07 -16.23
CA ARG A 170 21.11 20.95 -15.08
C ARG A 170 21.20 19.58 -14.42
N ASP A 171 22.28 18.85 -14.68
CA ASP A 171 22.55 17.55 -14.08
C ASP A 171 21.49 16.47 -14.36
N PHE A 172 20.81 16.54 -15.50
CA PHE A 172 19.96 15.43 -15.93
C PHE A 172 20.83 14.24 -16.32
N ILE A 173 20.38 13.04 -15.95
CA ILE A 173 20.85 11.78 -16.53
C ILE A 173 20.38 11.77 -17.98
N ILE A 174 21.28 11.43 -18.89
CA ILE A 174 20.99 11.33 -20.33
C ILE A 174 21.40 9.95 -20.80
N GLU A 175 20.44 9.21 -21.36
CA GLU A 175 20.65 7.87 -21.87
C GLU A 175 20.23 7.81 -23.34
N LYS A 176 21.08 7.27 -24.21
CA LYS A 176 20.72 7.05 -25.61
C LYS A 176 19.85 5.79 -25.70
N ILE A 177 18.64 5.93 -26.25
CA ILE A 177 17.74 4.80 -26.48
C ILE A 177 17.89 4.30 -27.92
N SER A 178 18.00 5.22 -28.89
CA SER A 178 18.19 4.86 -30.29
C SER A 178 18.96 5.94 -31.05
N GLU A 179 19.13 5.75 -32.35
CA GLU A 179 19.81 6.73 -33.20
C GLU A 179 19.04 8.07 -33.19
N ASN A 180 19.71 9.11 -32.68
CA ASN A 180 19.16 10.46 -32.50
C ASN A 180 17.95 10.55 -31.55
N TYR A 181 17.83 9.63 -30.59
CA TYR A 181 16.75 9.64 -29.61
C TYR A 181 17.24 9.28 -28.20
N TYR A 182 16.92 10.15 -27.24
CA TYR A 182 17.52 10.15 -25.91
C TYR A 182 16.45 10.23 -24.83
N TYR A 183 16.65 9.51 -23.73
CA TYR A 183 15.91 9.70 -22.50
C TYR A 183 16.66 10.65 -21.58
N VAL A 184 15.93 11.58 -20.97
CA VAL A 184 16.48 12.48 -19.95
C VAL A 184 15.64 12.41 -18.69
N LYS A 185 16.29 12.37 -17.53
CA LYS A 185 15.65 12.41 -16.21
C LYS A 185 16.50 13.19 -15.22
N THR A 186 15.90 13.91 -14.28
CA THR A 186 16.62 14.39 -13.11
C THR A 186 17.29 13.23 -12.38
N LYS A 187 18.52 13.43 -11.86
CA LYS A 187 19.27 12.39 -11.12
C LYS A 187 18.52 11.84 -9.91
N SER A 188 17.78 12.72 -9.24
CA SER A 188 16.94 12.39 -8.11
C SER A 188 15.65 13.21 -8.17
N VAL A 189 14.74 12.91 -7.24
CA VAL A 189 13.63 13.80 -6.91
C VAL A 189 14.17 15.20 -6.57
N ILE A 190 13.50 16.24 -7.07
CA ILE A 190 13.85 17.63 -6.80
C ILE A 190 13.55 17.91 -5.32
N LYS A 191 14.59 18.27 -4.56
CA LYS A 191 14.45 18.69 -3.16
C LYS A 191 14.67 20.20 -3.04
N SER A 192 13.91 20.86 -2.16
CA SER A 192 14.25 22.22 -1.75
C SER A 192 15.52 22.18 -0.90
N GLY A 193 16.45 23.10 -1.16
CA GLY A 193 17.61 23.32 -0.28
C GLY A 193 17.27 24.09 1.00
N LEU A 194 15.98 24.46 1.18
CA LEU A 194 15.52 25.20 2.35
C LEU A 194 15.34 24.25 3.54
N THR A 195 15.85 24.67 4.70
CA THR A 195 15.75 23.93 5.95
C THR A 195 14.94 24.70 6.98
N ILE A 196 14.32 23.96 7.91
CA ILE A 196 13.57 24.49 9.05
C ILE A 196 14.10 23.81 10.31
N ASP A 197 14.41 24.62 11.32
CA ASP A 197 14.77 24.14 12.65
C ASP A 197 13.49 23.95 13.48
N TYR A 198 12.98 22.72 13.49
CA TYR A 198 11.75 22.35 14.20
C TYR A 198 11.86 22.38 15.73
N ASN A 199 13.08 22.55 16.27
CA ASN A 199 13.30 22.73 17.71
C ASN A 199 13.07 24.17 18.19
N LYS A 200 12.88 25.11 17.25
CA LYS A 200 12.59 26.52 17.53
C LYS A 200 11.23 26.90 16.95
N GLU A 201 10.80 28.12 17.23
CA GLU A 201 9.67 28.70 16.50
C GLU A 201 10.05 28.97 15.03
N PHE A 202 9.17 28.58 14.12
CA PHE A 202 9.32 28.76 12.67
C PHE A 202 8.04 29.35 12.08
N TYR A 203 8.00 29.46 10.75
CA TYR A 203 6.94 30.16 10.05
C TYR A 203 6.09 29.22 9.20
N ILE A 204 4.78 29.46 9.19
CA ILE A 204 3.81 28.77 8.35
C ILE A 204 2.96 29.79 7.60
N ALA A 205 2.66 29.51 6.34
CA ALA A 205 1.72 30.27 5.53
C ALA A 205 0.31 29.65 5.61
N MET A 206 -0.69 30.52 5.73
CA MET A 206 -2.11 30.17 5.63
C MET A 206 -2.80 30.93 4.50
N PRO A 207 -3.79 30.31 3.84
CA PRO A 207 -4.51 30.93 2.72
C PRO A 207 -5.57 31.95 3.16
N ASP A 208 -5.94 31.94 4.44
CA ASP A 208 -6.94 32.84 5.04
C ASP A 208 -6.46 33.32 6.42
N ASN A 209 -6.75 34.57 6.76
CA ASN A 209 -6.25 35.22 7.97
C ASN A 209 -7.02 34.82 9.26
N THR A 210 -8.16 34.16 9.13
CA THR A 210 -8.97 33.65 10.26
C THR A 210 -8.71 32.17 10.54
N LEU A 211 -8.03 31.46 9.65
CA LEU A 211 -7.89 30.00 9.73
C LEU A 211 -7.07 29.57 10.95
N ILE A 212 -5.96 30.24 11.25
CA ILE A 212 -5.14 29.92 12.45
C ILE A 212 -5.92 30.10 13.74
N GLU A 213 -6.75 31.15 13.85
CA GLU A 213 -7.58 31.38 15.03
C GLU A 213 -8.63 30.27 15.20
N LYS A 214 -9.22 29.77 14.10
CA LYS A 214 -10.16 28.64 14.13
C LYS A 214 -9.51 27.33 14.56
N ILE A 215 -8.25 27.10 14.17
CA ILE A 215 -7.51 25.87 14.48
C ILE A 215 -7.00 25.90 15.93
N LEU A 216 -6.23 26.93 16.27
CA LEU A 216 -5.53 27.03 17.55
C LEU A 216 -6.41 27.62 18.67
N LYS A 217 -7.60 28.16 18.34
CA LYS A 217 -8.55 28.80 19.27
C LYS A 217 -8.02 30.06 19.97
N TYR A 218 -6.95 30.68 19.47
CA TYR A 218 -6.45 31.98 19.93
C TYR A 218 -5.79 32.77 18.81
N ASN A 219 -5.69 34.09 19.01
CA ASN A 219 -5.18 35.01 18.01
C ASN A 219 -3.66 35.05 17.95
N LYS A 220 -3.12 34.97 16.73
CA LYS A 220 -1.70 35.17 16.44
C LYS A 220 -1.50 36.32 15.45
N LYS A 221 -0.44 37.10 15.67
CA LYS A 221 -0.02 38.12 14.72
C LYS A 221 0.48 37.47 13.44
N PHE A 222 0.12 38.04 12.30
CA PHE A 222 0.58 37.59 10.98
C PHE A 222 1.17 38.74 10.16
N LYS A 223 1.96 38.36 9.15
CA LYS A 223 2.41 39.24 8.06
C LYS A 223 1.79 38.73 6.76
N GLU A 224 1.13 39.60 6.02
CA GLU A 224 0.69 39.27 4.66
C GLU A 224 1.88 39.36 3.70
N ILE A 225 2.05 38.33 2.87
CA ILE A 225 3.05 38.28 1.81
C ILE A 225 2.40 37.84 0.50
N GLN A 226 3.11 38.03 -0.61
CA GLN A 226 2.72 37.46 -1.89
C GLN A 226 3.54 36.22 -2.18
N ILE A 227 2.87 35.13 -2.56
CA ILE A 227 3.51 33.88 -2.99
C ILE A 227 3.13 33.56 -4.43
N ASP A 228 4.11 33.09 -5.18
CA ASP A 228 3.95 32.67 -6.57
C ASP A 228 3.75 31.15 -6.66
N GLY A 229 3.03 30.69 -7.67
CA GLY A 229 2.85 29.27 -7.99
C GLY A 229 1.69 28.58 -7.28
N TYR A 230 0.80 29.33 -6.63
CA TYR A 230 -0.34 28.80 -5.88
C TYR A 230 -1.64 29.57 -6.17
N THR A 231 -2.76 28.91 -5.88
CA THR A 231 -4.09 29.51 -5.81
C THR A 231 -4.75 29.09 -4.50
N THR A 232 -5.84 29.76 -4.15
CA THR A 232 -6.64 29.43 -2.97
C THR A 232 -7.94 28.77 -3.43
N VAL A 233 -8.25 27.61 -2.85
CA VAL A 233 -9.50 26.89 -3.08
C VAL A 233 -10.25 26.73 -1.78
N PHE A 234 -11.57 26.81 -1.83
CA PHE A 234 -12.45 26.51 -0.70
C PHE A 234 -13.14 25.18 -0.96
N ASP A 235 -13.00 24.23 -0.05
CA ASP A 235 -13.59 22.88 -0.17
C ASP A 235 -14.99 22.75 0.45
N GLY A 236 -15.54 23.88 0.93
CA GLY A 236 -16.78 23.94 1.69
C GLY A 236 -16.55 24.15 3.18
N TYR A 237 -15.34 23.89 3.67
CA TYR A 237 -14.98 23.98 5.08
C TYR A 237 -13.76 24.89 5.31
N LEU A 238 -12.67 24.66 4.58
CA LEU A 238 -11.41 25.33 4.77
C LEU A 238 -10.89 25.93 3.47
N TYR A 239 -10.20 27.06 3.61
CA TYR A 239 -9.38 27.58 2.53
C TYR A 239 -8.08 26.79 2.51
N SER A 240 -7.69 26.36 1.32
CA SER A 240 -6.49 25.58 1.08
C SER A 240 -5.67 26.18 -0.04
N PHE A 241 -4.35 26.12 0.08
CA PHE A 241 -3.50 26.34 -1.07
C PHE A 241 -3.64 25.17 -2.03
N LYS A 242 -3.70 25.47 -3.33
CA LYS A 242 -3.60 24.50 -4.41
C LYS A 242 -2.54 24.96 -5.38
N LYS A 243 -1.70 24.03 -5.83
CA LYS A 243 -0.59 24.36 -6.73
C LYS A 243 -1.13 24.88 -8.06
N LEU A 244 -0.69 26.08 -8.44
CA LEU A 244 -1.12 26.78 -9.64
C LEU A 244 0.02 27.65 -10.16
N ILE A 245 0.93 27.02 -10.91
CA ILE A 245 2.14 27.63 -11.45
C ILE A 245 1.84 28.91 -12.25
N ALA A 246 2.69 29.92 -12.05
CA ALA A 246 2.57 31.27 -12.64
C ALA A 246 1.37 32.09 -12.15
N ASN A 247 0.63 31.62 -11.14
CA ASN A 247 -0.34 32.44 -10.41
C ASN A 247 0.32 33.10 -9.20
N LYS A 248 -0.25 34.21 -8.71
CA LYS A 248 0.24 34.94 -7.54
C LYS A 248 -0.92 35.22 -6.58
N ILE A 249 -0.74 34.93 -5.30
CA ILE A 249 -1.77 35.11 -4.27
C ILE A 249 -1.19 35.70 -2.98
N SER A 250 -2.06 36.34 -2.20
CA SER A 250 -1.77 36.68 -0.81
C SER A 250 -1.71 35.42 0.06
N ALA A 251 -0.76 35.39 0.99
CA ALA A 251 -0.64 34.38 2.03
C ALA A 251 -0.32 35.06 3.37
N TYR A 252 -0.84 34.50 4.46
CA TYR A 252 -0.69 35.04 5.81
C TYR A 252 0.32 34.20 6.57
N ILE A 253 1.47 34.78 6.89
CA ILE A 253 2.55 34.09 7.61
C ILE A 253 2.38 34.26 9.12
N TYR A 254 2.38 33.14 9.83
CA TYR A 254 2.33 33.06 11.29
C TYR A 254 3.60 32.44 11.84
N LYS A 255 3.96 32.82 13.07
CA LYS A 255 5.05 32.19 13.83
C LYS A 255 4.46 31.10 14.73
N ILE A 256 4.97 29.87 14.60
CA ILE A 256 4.46 28.69 15.30
C ILE A 256 5.59 27.83 15.88
N ASN A 257 5.24 26.99 16.84
CA ASN A 257 6.08 25.89 17.33
C ASN A 257 5.64 24.55 16.72
N TYR A 258 6.35 23.47 17.07
CA TYR A 258 6.06 22.15 16.51
C TYR A 258 4.74 21.53 17.01
N GLU A 259 4.33 21.79 18.25
CA GLU A 259 3.04 21.25 18.77
C GLU A 259 1.86 21.87 18.02
N GLU A 260 1.91 23.18 17.79
CA GLU A 260 0.92 23.90 16.98
C GLU A 260 0.93 23.44 15.52
N LEU A 261 2.10 23.06 14.97
CA LEU A 261 2.19 22.45 13.65
C LEU A 261 1.38 21.14 13.59
N LEU A 262 1.51 20.29 14.60
CA LEU A 262 0.76 19.03 14.65
C LEU A 262 -0.75 19.28 14.78
N GLU A 263 -1.17 20.28 15.56
CA GLU A 263 -2.58 20.69 15.63
C GLU A 263 -3.13 21.10 14.27
N ILE A 264 -2.34 21.88 13.52
CA ILE A 264 -2.67 22.26 12.14
C ILE A 264 -2.73 21.03 11.24
N GLN A 265 -1.71 20.14 11.27
CA GLN A 265 -1.66 18.92 10.47
C GLN A 265 -2.86 18.00 10.72
N ARG A 266 -3.27 17.88 12.00
CA ARG A 266 -4.45 17.14 12.42
C ARG A 266 -5.73 17.76 11.86
N TYR A 267 -5.91 19.06 12.06
CA TYR A 267 -7.13 19.77 11.67
C TYR A 267 -7.38 19.71 10.17
N ILE A 268 -6.33 19.86 9.36
CA ILE A 268 -6.46 19.81 7.90
C ILE A 268 -6.55 18.37 7.36
N ASN A 269 -6.32 17.34 8.20
CA ASN A 269 -6.15 15.96 7.78
C ASN A 269 -5.07 15.82 6.69
N ILE A 270 -3.82 15.86 7.14
CA ILE A 270 -2.61 15.96 6.30
C ILE A 270 -2.48 14.91 5.20
N THR A 271 -3.18 13.78 5.30
CA THR A 271 -3.37 12.78 4.23
C THR A 271 -3.79 13.39 2.89
N LEU A 272 -4.43 14.56 2.88
CA LEU A 272 -4.88 15.24 1.65
C LEU A 272 -3.88 16.28 1.10
N TYR A 273 -2.75 16.51 1.77
CA TYR A 273 -1.85 17.63 1.51
C TYR A 273 -0.41 17.18 1.28
N ILE A 274 0.34 18.05 0.59
CA ILE A 274 1.79 18.01 0.48
C ILE A 274 2.37 19.17 1.28
N GLU A 275 3.40 18.88 2.08
CA GLU A 275 4.23 19.88 2.75
C GLU A 275 5.23 20.48 1.74
N ASN A 276 5.26 21.80 1.64
CA ASN A 276 6.20 22.54 0.79
C ASN A 276 7.01 23.52 1.64
N ARG A 277 8.27 23.75 1.26
CA ARG A 277 9.14 24.74 1.89
C ARG A 277 9.40 25.88 0.91
N LEU A 278 9.09 27.10 1.32
CA LEU A 278 9.27 28.31 0.51
C LEU A 278 10.06 29.35 1.29
N SER A 279 10.61 30.34 0.59
CA SER A 279 11.27 31.49 1.19
C SER A 279 10.64 32.79 0.70
N ASP A 280 10.50 33.78 1.58
CA ASP A 280 10.06 35.11 1.17
C ASP A 280 11.20 35.92 0.51
N ASN A 281 10.91 37.16 0.11
CA ASN A 281 11.89 38.05 -0.52
C ASN A 281 13.05 38.46 0.42
N GLU A 282 12.87 38.28 1.73
CA GLU A 282 13.89 38.55 2.76
C GLU A 282 14.74 37.29 3.05
N GLY A 283 14.50 36.19 2.34
CA GLY A 283 15.22 34.92 2.48
C GLY A 283 14.72 34.05 3.65
N LYS A 284 13.58 34.40 4.24
CA LYS A 284 13.03 33.70 5.40
C LYS A 284 12.21 32.49 4.96
N THR A 285 12.60 31.31 5.45
CA THR A 285 11.92 30.05 5.15
C THR A 285 10.59 29.91 5.91
N PHE A 286 9.55 29.41 5.25
CA PHE A 286 8.26 29.06 5.84
C PHE A 286 7.68 27.79 5.21
N LEU A 287 6.80 27.11 5.96
CA LEU A 287 6.02 25.97 5.50
C LEU A 287 4.74 26.40 4.80
N LEU A 288 4.32 25.62 3.81
CA LEU A 288 3.04 25.74 3.14
C LEU A 288 2.46 24.36 2.82
N TYR A 289 1.23 24.10 3.24
CA TYR A 289 0.50 22.88 2.87
C TYR A 289 -0.36 23.13 1.65
N SER A 290 -0.16 22.32 0.60
CA SER A 290 -0.93 22.40 -0.63
C SER A 290 -1.76 21.14 -0.86
N LEU A 291 -3.02 21.31 -1.21
CA LEU A 291 -3.97 20.23 -1.46
C LEU A 291 -3.57 19.42 -2.71
N ILE A 292 -3.53 18.09 -2.57
CA ILE A 292 -3.20 17.15 -3.67
C ILE A 292 -4.40 17.00 -4.62
N CYS A 293 -5.54 16.66 -4.05
CA CYS A 293 -6.79 16.43 -4.76
C CYS A 293 -7.93 17.10 -4.02
N PHE A 294 -8.91 17.62 -4.76
CA PHE A 294 -10.09 18.21 -4.16
C PHE A 294 -10.96 17.11 -3.55
N HIS A 295 -11.25 17.23 -2.26
CA HIS A 295 -12.19 16.39 -1.54
C HIS A 295 -13.13 17.28 -0.75
N LYS A 296 -14.43 16.99 -0.77
CA LYS A 296 -15.38 17.68 0.09
C LYS A 296 -15.17 17.16 1.51
N ASN A 297 -14.75 18.04 2.42
CA ASN A 297 -14.53 17.71 3.81
C ASN A 297 -15.47 18.50 4.73
N ASN A 298 -15.66 18.01 5.96
CA ASN A 298 -16.45 18.67 6.99
C ASN A 298 -15.55 19.10 8.16
N VAL A 299 -16.13 19.89 9.06
CA VAL A 299 -15.48 20.31 10.32
C VAL A 299 -15.08 19.09 11.13
N LEU A 300 -13.79 18.88 11.46
CA LEU A 300 -13.37 17.68 12.21
C LEU A 300 -14.18 17.49 13.52
N TYR A 301 -14.57 18.59 14.13
CA TYR A 301 -15.31 18.66 15.39
C TYR A 301 -16.80 18.34 15.21
N ASN A 302 -17.33 17.56 16.14
CA ASN A 302 -18.75 17.41 16.41
C ASN A 302 -19.00 17.54 17.93
N GLU A 303 -20.26 17.62 18.34
CA GLU A 303 -20.64 17.80 19.76
C GLU A 303 -20.05 16.72 20.68
N GLU A 304 -19.97 15.49 20.16
CA GLU A 304 -19.42 14.36 20.89
C GLU A 304 -17.91 14.49 21.14
N LEU A 305 -17.14 14.78 20.08
CA LEU A 305 -15.71 15.01 20.20
C LEU A 305 -15.41 16.20 21.11
N ASP A 306 -16.18 17.29 21.02
CA ASP A 306 -16.02 18.45 21.92
C ASP A 306 -16.27 18.11 23.40
N THR A 307 -17.13 17.13 23.66
CA THR A 307 -17.40 16.64 25.02
C THR A 307 -16.25 15.78 25.52
N LEU A 308 -15.74 14.87 24.68
CA LEU A 308 -14.59 14.02 25.00
C LEU A 308 -13.30 14.82 25.19
N ILE A 309 -13.03 15.83 24.36
CA ILE A 309 -11.82 16.67 24.49
C ILE A 309 -11.73 17.33 25.87
N LYS A 310 -12.86 17.74 26.46
CA LYS A 310 -12.87 18.35 27.81
C LYS A 310 -12.42 17.39 28.90
N LYS A 311 -12.61 16.08 28.70
CA LYS A 311 -12.24 15.02 29.65
C LYS A 311 -10.85 14.43 29.36
N HIS A 312 -10.48 14.39 28.08
CA HIS A 312 -9.25 13.75 27.59
C HIS A 312 -8.29 14.76 26.96
N GLU A 313 -8.16 15.95 27.56
CA GLU A 313 -7.33 17.05 27.02
C GLU A 313 -5.87 16.62 26.82
N ASN A 314 -5.31 15.86 27.76
CA ASN A 314 -3.95 15.32 27.66
C ASN A 314 -3.79 14.43 26.42
N GLU A 315 -4.70 13.47 26.23
CA GLU A 315 -4.71 12.58 25.07
C GLU A 315 -4.85 13.37 23.77
N TRP A 316 -5.81 14.31 23.74
CA TRP A 316 -6.04 15.16 22.58
C TRP A 316 -4.84 16.06 22.26
N SER A 317 -4.05 16.48 23.25
CA SER A 317 -2.85 17.30 23.02
C SER A 317 -1.65 16.50 22.46
N ALA A 318 -1.69 15.17 22.56
CA ALA A 318 -0.60 14.28 22.17
C ALA A 318 -0.84 13.69 20.78
N ILE A 319 -0.55 14.49 19.76
CA ILE A 319 -0.84 14.15 18.36
C ILE A 319 0.24 13.22 17.80
N SER A 320 -0.17 12.12 17.19
CA SER A 320 0.72 11.06 16.73
C SER A 320 0.51 10.69 15.27
N ASP A 321 1.51 10.04 14.69
CA ASP A 321 1.34 9.27 13.46
C ASP A 321 0.97 7.82 13.87
N VAL A 322 -0.10 7.27 13.30
CA VAL A 322 -0.66 5.96 13.66
C VAL A 322 -0.72 5.04 12.45
N GLN A 323 -0.25 3.81 12.62
CA GLN A 323 -0.27 2.78 11.60
C GLN A 323 -0.86 1.49 12.15
N ILE A 324 -1.86 0.92 11.49
CA ILE A 324 -2.57 -0.27 11.96
C ILE A 324 -2.42 -1.38 10.93
N PHE A 325 -1.86 -2.51 11.34
CA PHE A 325 -1.53 -3.67 10.52
C PHE A 325 -2.52 -4.79 10.82
N PHE A 326 -3.31 -5.16 9.80
CA PHE A 326 -4.25 -6.25 9.87
C PHE A 326 -3.64 -7.47 9.15
N PRO A 327 -3.39 -8.57 9.87
CA PRO A 327 -2.99 -9.82 9.24
C PRO A 327 -4.14 -10.37 8.40
N ILE A 328 -3.86 -10.79 7.15
CA ILE A 328 -4.91 -11.18 6.19
C ILE A 328 -4.60 -12.45 5.38
N GLU A 329 -5.67 -13.07 4.90
CA GLU A 329 -5.70 -14.06 3.83
C GLU A 329 -6.46 -13.50 2.62
N TYR A 330 -5.91 -13.63 1.42
CA TYR A 330 -6.58 -13.19 0.21
C TYR A 330 -6.98 -14.35 -0.71
N LYS A 331 -8.14 -14.23 -1.35
CA LYS A 331 -8.68 -15.24 -2.28
C LYS A 331 -7.97 -15.27 -3.62
N ASP A 332 -7.82 -14.10 -4.24
CA ASP A 332 -7.29 -13.97 -5.60
C ASP A 332 -6.33 -12.77 -5.68
N GLN A 333 -5.08 -13.07 -6.03
CA GLN A 333 -4.03 -12.09 -6.24
C GLN A 333 -4.42 -11.07 -7.31
N LYS A 334 -5.08 -11.51 -8.39
CA LYS A 334 -5.48 -10.63 -9.50
C LYS A 334 -6.52 -9.62 -9.04
N LYS A 335 -7.43 -10.02 -8.15
CA LYS A 335 -8.47 -9.14 -7.61
C LYS A 335 -7.83 -7.97 -6.85
N ILE A 336 -6.86 -8.22 -5.96
CA ILE A 336 -6.17 -7.15 -5.22
C ILE A 336 -5.34 -6.27 -6.15
N LEU A 337 -4.51 -6.88 -7.02
CA LEU A 337 -3.66 -6.14 -7.95
C LEU A 337 -4.47 -5.24 -8.90
N SER A 338 -5.67 -5.66 -9.29
CA SER A 338 -6.56 -4.85 -10.13
C SER A 338 -7.11 -3.59 -9.44
N LYS A 339 -6.94 -3.46 -8.12
CA LYS A 339 -7.39 -2.34 -7.30
C LYS A 339 -6.27 -1.37 -6.92
N GLU A 340 -5.06 -1.58 -7.44
CA GLU A 340 -3.96 -0.63 -7.28
C GLU A 340 -4.36 0.76 -7.76
N GLN A 341 -4.12 1.76 -6.91
CA GLN A 341 -4.31 3.17 -7.22
C GLN A 341 -2.97 3.87 -7.33
N VAL A 342 -2.95 4.99 -8.05
CA VAL A 342 -1.78 5.86 -8.11
C VAL A 342 -1.61 6.56 -6.76
N GLY A 343 -0.44 6.34 -6.14
CA GLY A 343 -0.03 7.03 -4.94
C GLY A 343 0.35 8.49 -5.18
N ASP A 344 0.22 9.31 -4.14
CA ASP A 344 0.81 10.65 -4.08
C ASP A 344 2.26 10.64 -3.55
N VAL A 345 2.81 11.84 -3.35
CA VAL A 345 4.19 12.05 -2.90
C VAL A 345 4.51 11.32 -1.59
N ASN A 346 3.63 11.40 -0.59
CA ASN A 346 3.90 10.86 0.73
C ASN A 346 3.82 9.33 0.72
N ILE A 347 2.79 8.77 0.10
CA ILE A 347 2.61 7.31 0.07
C ILE A 347 3.63 6.63 -0.85
N ASN A 348 4.02 7.27 -1.95
CA ASN A 348 5.08 6.74 -2.81
C ASN A 348 6.44 6.75 -2.10
N LEU A 349 6.74 7.79 -1.32
CA LEU A 349 7.92 7.83 -0.44
C LEU A 349 7.87 6.71 0.60
N PHE A 350 6.72 6.51 1.25
CA PHE A 350 6.54 5.45 2.23
C PHE A 350 6.80 4.06 1.62
N LEU A 351 6.16 3.74 0.49
CA LEU A 351 6.34 2.45 -0.20
C LEU A 351 7.79 2.24 -0.63
N LYS A 352 8.43 3.26 -1.21
CA LYS A 352 9.86 3.22 -1.60
C LYS A 352 10.77 3.00 -0.39
N SER A 353 10.43 3.60 0.75
CA SER A 353 11.20 3.45 1.99
C SER A 353 11.07 2.04 2.55
N LEU A 354 9.88 1.44 2.53
CA LEU A 354 9.69 0.05 2.93
C LEU A 354 10.39 -0.94 2.00
N ASP A 355 10.33 -0.71 0.68
CA ASP A 355 11.09 -1.50 -0.28
C ASP A 355 12.58 -1.40 0.01
N PHE A 356 13.10 -0.19 0.21
CA PHE A 356 14.48 0.02 0.61
C PHE A 356 14.84 -0.78 1.87
N ARG A 357 14.03 -0.71 2.94
CA ARG A 357 14.27 -1.50 4.17
C ARG A 357 14.22 -3.01 3.91
N THR A 358 13.33 -3.47 3.05
CA THR A 358 13.22 -4.87 2.65
C THR A 358 14.48 -5.38 1.96
N TYR A 359 15.12 -4.57 1.13
CA TYR A 359 16.35 -4.96 0.45
C TYR A 359 17.61 -4.73 1.28
N TYR A 360 17.60 -3.69 2.14
CA TYR A 360 18.77 -3.22 2.89
C TYR A 360 18.91 -3.88 4.26
N GLU A 361 17.83 -4.02 5.04
CA GLU A 361 17.88 -4.60 6.39
C GLU A 361 17.96 -6.13 6.32
N ALA A 362 17.41 -6.70 5.26
CA ALA A 362 17.44 -8.13 4.97
C ALA A 362 18.82 -8.60 4.53
N GLY A 363 19.37 -9.58 5.24
CA GLY A 363 20.53 -10.33 4.83
C GLY A 363 20.25 -11.26 3.66
N ILE A 364 21.30 -11.50 2.86
CA ILE A 364 21.25 -12.42 1.73
C ILE A 364 21.33 -13.85 2.27
N PRO A 365 20.30 -14.69 2.10
CA PRO A 365 20.42 -16.09 2.44
C PRO A 365 21.36 -16.77 1.43
N LYS A 366 22.49 -17.35 1.87
CA LYS A 366 23.47 -18.06 0.99
C LYS A 366 22.87 -19.11 0.02
N TRP A 367 21.65 -19.59 0.26
CA TRP A 367 20.98 -20.60 -0.56
C TRP A 367 20.19 -20.06 -1.76
N THR A 368 19.92 -18.74 -1.82
CA THR A 368 19.22 -18.12 -2.96
C THR A 368 20.16 -17.73 -4.11
N GLU A 369 21.48 -17.72 -3.89
CA GLU A 369 22.48 -17.47 -4.95
C GLU A 369 22.62 -18.63 -5.94
N SER A 370 22.29 -19.88 -5.55
CA SER A 370 22.48 -21.07 -6.37
C SER A 370 21.25 -21.53 -7.14
N ASN A 371 20.03 -21.14 -6.74
CA ASN A 371 18.77 -21.59 -7.35
C ASN A 371 17.98 -20.41 -7.96
N LYS A 372 18.17 -20.19 -9.27
CA LYS A 372 17.47 -19.15 -10.06
C LYS A 372 15.93 -19.27 -10.08
N GLY A 373 15.37 -20.38 -9.58
CA GLY A 373 13.93 -20.67 -9.62
C GLY A 373 13.14 -20.37 -8.35
N VAL A 374 13.78 -20.09 -7.21
CA VAL A 374 13.07 -19.77 -5.96
C VAL A 374 13.10 -18.26 -5.75
N LEU A 375 11.93 -17.62 -5.74
CA LEU A 375 11.83 -16.21 -5.43
C LEU A 375 12.16 -16.00 -3.95
N ASP A 376 13.24 -15.27 -3.69
CA ASP A 376 13.53 -14.71 -2.38
C ASP A 376 12.33 -13.90 -1.87
N TYR A 377 12.07 -13.92 -0.57
CA TYR A 377 10.92 -13.25 0.05
C TYR A 377 10.85 -11.77 -0.34
N ARG A 378 12.00 -11.11 -0.50
CA ARG A 378 12.12 -9.71 -0.97
C ARG A 378 11.48 -9.47 -2.34
N ARG A 379 11.47 -10.47 -3.21
CA ARG A 379 10.85 -10.43 -4.54
C ARG A 379 9.41 -10.96 -4.55
N ARG A 380 9.00 -11.64 -3.48
CA ARG A 380 7.65 -12.18 -3.30
C ARG A 380 6.72 -11.20 -2.60
N LEU A 381 7.24 -10.27 -1.80
CA LEU A 381 6.43 -9.21 -1.20
C LEU A 381 6.13 -8.15 -2.24
N HIS A 382 4.84 -7.83 -2.37
CA HIS A 382 4.38 -6.78 -3.24
C HIS A 382 3.47 -5.83 -2.46
N ARG A 383 3.85 -4.55 -2.44
CA ARG A 383 3.13 -3.49 -1.73
C ARG A 383 2.31 -2.67 -2.71
N ILE A 384 1.04 -2.49 -2.40
CA ILE A 384 0.05 -1.92 -3.30
C ILE A 384 -0.68 -0.81 -2.54
N PHE A 385 -0.69 0.40 -3.12
CA PHE A 385 -1.56 1.45 -2.60
C PHE A 385 -3.00 1.22 -3.07
N LEU A 386 -3.92 1.04 -2.13
CA LEU A 386 -5.33 0.77 -2.41
C LEU A 386 -6.19 2.02 -2.46
N GLY A 387 -5.68 3.18 -2.02
CA GLY A 387 -6.38 4.46 -2.08
C GLY A 387 -6.48 5.20 -0.73
N LYS A 388 -7.15 6.34 -0.76
CA LYS A 388 -7.50 7.13 0.43
C LYS A 388 -8.97 6.94 0.74
N TYR A 389 -9.28 6.64 2.00
CA TYR A 389 -10.65 6.36 2.41
C TYR A 389 -10.98 7.14 3.66
N ARG A 390 -12.20 7.69 3.71
CA ARG A 390 -12.74 8.21 4.95
C ARG A 390 -13.12 7.07 5.88
N ILE A 391 -12.64 7.14 7.12
CA ILE A 391 -13.08 6.26 8.19
C ILE A 391 -13.81 7.03 9.29
N LYS A 392 -14.65 6.32 10.04
CA LYS A 392 -15.27 6.80 11.27
C LYS A 392 -14.92 5.88 12.43
N ILE A 393 -14.81 6.48 13.60
CA ILE A 393 -14.74 5.80 14.88
C ILE A 393 -15.97 6.19 15.70
N THR A 394 -16.40 5.29 16.58
CA THR A 394 -17.61 5.47 17.38
C THR A 394 -17.27 5.30 18.85
N LYS A 395 -18.19 5.70 19.72
CA LYS A 395 -18.16 5.25 21.11
C LYS A 395 -18.24 3.73 21.21
N GLU A 396 -17.89 3.23 22.40
CA GLU A 396 -18.06 1.82 22.73
C GLU A 396 -19.52 1.40 22.49
N THR A 397 -19.70 0.44 21.59
CA THR A 397 -21.00 -0.16 21.29
C THR A 397 -20.93 -1.67 21.40
N SER A 398 -22.04 -2.31 21.73
CA SER A 398 -22.11 -3.77 21.71
C SER A 398 -22.19 -4.29 20.26
N LEU A 399 -21.67 -5.50 20.02
CA LEU A 399 -21.79 -6.19 18.71
C LEU A 399 -23.24 -6.30 18.23
N MET A 400 -24.21 -6.38 19.14
CA MET A 400 -25.64 -6.52 18.85
C MET A 400 -26.31 -5.20 18.44
N THR A 401 -25.70 -4.05 18.77
CA THR A 401 -26.24 -2.71 18.50
C THR A 401 -25.53 -2.01 17.35
N TYR A 402 -24.57 -2.69 16.71
CA TYR A 402 -23.70 -2.13 15.68
C TYR A 402 -24.45 -1.55 14.47
N GLU A 403 -25.63 -2.07 14.14
CA GLU A 403 -26.43 -1.58 12.99
C GLU A 403 -27.31 -0.36 13.31
N PHE A 404 -27.44 0.05 14.58
CA PHE A 404 -28.52 0.92 15.02
C PHE A 404 -28.13 2.18 15.81
N ASN A 405 -26.89 2.30 16.32
CA ASN A 405 -26.45 3.48 17.08
C ASN A 405 -25.00 3.85 16.74
N PHE A 406 -24.79 4.99 16.08
CA PHE A 406 -23.46 5.54 15.83
C PHE A 406 -23.37 6.94 16.43
N ASP A 407 -23.02 7.01 17.72
CA ASP A 407 -22.46 8.24 18.26
C ASP A 407 -21.03 8.34 17.71
N ASP A 408 -20.93 8.93 16.52
CA ASP A 408 -19.68 9.17 15.82
C ASP A 408 -18.79 10.09 16.66
N ILE A 409 -17.52 9.73 16.83
CA ILE A 409 -16.53 10.59 17.49
C ILE A 409 -15.81 11.39 16.41
N GLY A 410 -16.12 12.69 16.34
CA GLY A 410 -15.64 13.58 15.29
C GLY A 410 -16.27 13.30 13.93
N GLN A 411 -15.87 14.07 12.93
CA GLN A 411 -16.24 13.80 11.54
C GLN A 411 -15.31 12.77 10.90
N PRO A 412 -15.80 12.03 9.88
CA PRO A 412 -14.98 11.10 9.12
C PRO A 412 -13.74 11.78 8.51
N ALA A 413 -12.59 11.12 8.61
CA ALA A 413 -11.32 11.63 8.10
C ALA A 413 -10.60 10.62 7.19
N PHE A 414 -9.80 11.12 6.25
CA PHE A 414 -9.08 10.32 5.28
C PHE A 414 -7.81 9.70 5.87
N ILE A 415 -7.64 8.42 5.58
CA ILE A 415 -6.44 7.64 5.87
C ILE A 415 -5.94 6.97 4.57
N TYR A 416 -4.67 6.56 4.55
CA TYR A 416 -4.15 5.72 3.47
C TYR A 416 -4.45 4.24 3.76
N LEU A 417 -4.80 3.49 2.71
CA LEU A 417 -4.94 2.03 2.75
C LEU A 417 -3.88 1.41 1.84
N ILE A 418 -3.06 0.51 2.40
CA ILE A 418 -2.04 -0.27 1.69
C ILE A 418 -2.33 -1.75 1.86
N ALA A 419 -2.05 -2.55 0.83
CA ALA A 419 -1.93 -4.00 0.93
C ALA A 419 -0.50 -4.45 0.64
N THR A 420 0.09 -5.20 1.56
CA THR A 420 1.31 -5.97 1.31
C THR A 420 0.93 -7.43 1.15
N ILE A 421 1.14 -8.01 -0.03
CA ILE A 421 0.79 -9.41 -0.31
C ILE A 421 2.02 -10.25 -0.64
N ASP A 422 2.02 -11.50 -0.22
CA ASP A 422 2.96 -12.51 -0.69
C ASP A 422 2.41 -13.21 -1.92
N LEU A 423 3.17 -13.22 -3.02
CA LEU A 423 2.76 -13.77 -4.31
C LEU A 423 2.65 -15.31 -4.36
N GLU A 424 3.11 -16.05 -3.34
CA GLU A 424 3.11 -17.53 -3.38
C GLU A 424 2.17 -18.22 -2.37
N SER A 425 1.76 -17.56 -1.28
CA SER A 425 1.05 -18.21 -0.16
C SER A 425 -0.36 -17.70 0.16
N ASN A 426 -0.92 -16.75 -0.59
CA ASN A 426 -2.22 -16.14 -0.29
C ASN A 426 -2.29 -15.40 1.06
N THR A 427 -1.13 -15.02 1.61
CA THR A 427 -1.00 -14.30 2.88
C THR A 427 -0.64 -12.85 2.63
N GLY A 428 -1.05 -11.95 3.52
CA GLY A 428 -0.67 -10.54 3.42
C GLY A 428 -0.94 -9.75 4.68
N VAL A 429 -0.78 -8.43 4.56
CA VAL A 429 -1.09 -7.43 5.57
C VAL A 429 -1.85 -6.29 4.91
N ILE A 430 -2.93 -5.84 5.54
CA ILE A 430 -3.55 -4.55 5.22
C ILE A 430 -3.04 -3.52 6.23
N THR A 431 -2.55 -2.38 5.76
CA THR A 431 -2.07 -1.30 6.62
C THR A 431 -2.92 -0.05 6.43
N LEU A 432 -3.47 0.46 7.54
CA LEU A 432 -4.06 1.80 7.61
C LEU A 432 -3.00 2.77 8.12
N ILE A 433 -2.87 3.94 7.48
CA ILE A 433 -1.92 4.97 7.90
C ILE A 433 -2.66 6.29 8.10
N SER A 434 -2.55 6.82 9.32
CA SER A 434 -3.10 8.08 9.75
C SER A 434 -1.97 8.96 10.29
N MET A 435 -1.46 9.85 9.44
CA MET A 435 -0.46 10.84 9.86
C MET A 435 -1.15 11.97 10.62
N SER A 436 -0.58 12.39 11.76
CA SER A 436 -1.09 13.44 12.64
C SER A 436 -2.55 13.22 12.94
N THR A 437 -2.81 12.07 13.57
CA THR A 437 -4.11 11.41 13.59
C THR A 437 -5.24 12.36 14.00
N PRO A 438 -6.34 12.42 13.21
CA PRO A 438 -7.51 13.24 13.51
C PRO A 438 -8.41 12.64 14.60
N PHE A 439 -8.07 11.45 15.10
CA PHE A 439 -8.88 10.70 16.05
C PHE A 439 -8.28 10.74 17.45
N LEU A 440 -9.13 10.59 18.48
CA LEU A 440 -8.67 10.21 19.82
C LEU A 440 -7.99 8.83 19.74
N LEU A 441 -6.77 8.75 20.26
CA LEU A 441 -5.90 7.58 20.17
C LEU A 441 -6.51 6.34 20.83
N SER A 442 -6.96 6.48 22.07
CA SER A 442 -7.50 5.40 22.88
C SER A 442 -8.78 4.83 22.26
N HIS A 443 -9.64 5.71 21.74
CA HIS A 443 -10.87 5.33 21.05
C HIS A 443 -10.59 4.67 19.69
N LEU A 444 -9.59 5.15 18.93
CA LEU A 444 -9.17 4.51 17.69
C LEU A 444 -8.65 3.09 17.95
N LEU A 445 -7.88 2.89 19.02
CA LEU A 445 -7.38 1.59 19.43
C LEU A 445 -8.50 0.64 19.84
N ASP A 446 -9.44 1.10 20.67
CA ASP A 446 -10.60 0.30 21.07
C ASP A 446 -11.45 -0.13 19.86
N ASN A 447 -11.76 0.82 18.96
CA ASN A 447 -12.46 0.54 17.70
C ASN A 447 -11.70 -0.47 16.83
N THR A 448 -10.36 -0.46 16.86
CA THR A 448 -9.52 -1.39 16.11
C THR A 448 -9.65 -2.82 16.66
N ILE A 449 -9.51 -3.00 17.97
CA ILE A 449 -9.57 -4.31 18.63
C ILE A 449 -10.98 -4.89 18.60
N ARG A 450 -12.01 -4.06 18.79
CA ARG A 450 -13.43 -4.46 18.73
C ARG A 450 -13.95 -4.70 17.33
N ASN A 451 -13.13 -4.45 16.31
CA ASN A 451 -13.50 -4.58 14.91
C ASN A 451 -14.60 -3.61 14.47
N GLN A 452 -14.59 -2.37 14.95
CA GLN A 452 -15.68 -1.39 14.79
C GLN A 452 -15.38 -0.24 13.81
N ILE A 453 -14.16 -0.17 13.25
CA ILE A 453 -13.81 0.84 12.25
C ILE A 453 -14.79 0.78 11.06
N LEU A 454 -15.41 1.92 10.77
CA LEU A 454 -16.30 2.10 9.62
C LEU A 454 -15.57 2.79 8.48
N ILE A 455 -15.75 2.32 7.25
CA ILE A 455 -15.13 2.87 6.03
C ILE A 455 -16.19 3.33 5.04
N CYS A 456 -15.94 4.48 4.39
CA CYS A 456 -16.83 5.02 3.37
C CYS A 456 -16.67 4.28 2.03
N VAL A 457 -17.73 3.61 1.59
CA VAL A 457 -17.73 2.83 0.34
C VAL A 457 -17.71 3.72 -0.91
N ASP A 458 -18.27 4.92 -0.84
CA ASP A 458 -18.36 5.78 -2.03
C ASP A 458 -17.01 6.40 -2.43
N ASP A 459 -16.04 6.37 -1.51
CA ASP A 459 -14.65 6.69 -1.84
C ASP A 459 -14.01 5.59 -2.73
N PHE A 460 -14.57 4.37 -2.70
CA PHE A 460 -14.21 3.25 -3.58
C PHE A 460 -15.01 3.24 -4.89
N ASP A 461 -16.34 3.40 -4.80
CA ASP A 461 -17.26 3.37 -5.95
C ASP A 461 -18.09 4.67 -6.00
N LYS A 462 -17.70 5.58 -6.91
CA LYS A 462 -18.27 6.94 -7.03
C LYS A 462 -19.68 6.97 -7.66
N SER A 463 -20.41 5.86 -7.64
CA SER A 463 -21.73 5.73 -8.27
C SER A 463 -22.87 6.34 -7.44
N ASN A 464 -22.71 6.49 -6.13
CA ASN A 464 -23.77 6.95 -5.23
C ASN A 464 -23.67 8.42 -4.80
N LYS A 465 -24.83 9.02 -4.47
CA LYS A 465 -24.98 10.42 -4.04
C LYS A 465 -24.97 10.62 -2.52
N GLN A 466 -25.03 9.56 -1.71
CA GLN A 466 -25.02 9.62 -0.24
C GLN A 466 -23.95 8.70 0.34
N SER A 467 -23.11 9.26 1.23
CA SER A 467 -22.01 8.57 1.90
C SER A 467 -22.49 7.32 2.66
N LYS A 468 -22.24 6.13 2.11
CA LYS A 468 -22.48 4.85 2.79
C LYS A 468 -21.25 4.42 3.56
N TYR A 469 -21.42 4.12 4.85
CA TYR A 469 -20.39 3.55 5.71
C TYR A 469 -20.69 2.09 6.00
N VAL A 470 -19.66 1.25 5.96
CA VAL A 470 -19.74 -0.18 6.29
C VAL A 470 -18.56 -0.56 7.18
N ASN A 471 -18.65 -1.68 7.86
CA ASN A 471 -17.53 -2.21 8.62
C ASN A 471 -16.30 -2.44 7.72
N LEU A 472 -15.10 -2.14 8.21
CA LEU A 472 -13.85 -2.34 7.48
C LEU A 472 -13.70 -3.79 6.97
N TYR A 473 -14.05 -4.79 7.76
CA TYR A 473 -13.89 -6.20 7.37
C TYR A 473 -14.89 -6.61 6.29
N ASP A 474 -16.13 -6.14 6.38
CA ASP A 474 -17.13 -6.35 5.33
C ASP A 474 -16.67 -5.72 4.02
N PHE A 475 -16.02 -4.55 4.10
CA PHE A 475 -15.41 -3.90 2.95
C PHE A 475 -14.27 -4.74 2.36
N LEU A 476 -13.33 -5.20 3.19
CA LEU A 476 -12.20 -6.04 2.75
C LEU A 476 -12.69 -7.33 2.09
N GLU A 477 -13.69 -8.00 2.66
CA GLU A 477 -14.23 -9.23 2.09
C GLU A 477 -14.96 -8.96 0.76
N SER A 478 -15.92 -8.04 0.77
CA SER A 478 -16.81 -7.81 -0.37
C SER A 478 -16.06 -7.22 -1.56
N TYR A 479 -15.28 -6.16 -1.33
CA TYR A 479 -14.67 -5.38 -2.41
C TYR A 479 -13.28 -5.90 -2.79
N LEU A 480 -12.51 -6.42 -1.84
CA LEU A 480 -11.13 -6.89 -2.09
C LEU A 480 -10.98 -8.41 -2.08
N GLY A 481 -11.94 -9.17 -1.53
CA GLY A 481 -11.82 -10.62 -1.41
C GLY A 481 -10.76 -11.03 -0.37
N VAL A 482 -10.66 -10.24 0.70
CA VAL A 482 -9.65 -10.34 1.75
C VAL A 482 -10.32 -10.66 3.09
N TYR A 483 -9.69 -11.53 3.87
CA TYR A 483 -10.16 -11.93 5.19
C TYR A 483 -9.14 -11.56 6.26
N LYS A 484 -9.60 -11.00 7.39
CA LYS A 484 -8.75 -10.85 8.58
C LYS A 484 -8.41 -12.21 9.22
N ARG A 485 -7.17 -12.34 9.69
CA ARG A 485 -6.62 -13.55 10.31
C ARG A 485 -5.72 -13.18 11.48
N GLY A 486 -6.15 -13.35 12.73
CA GLY A 486 -5.36 -12.92 13.90
C GLY A 486 -5.74 -11.52 14.40
N SER A 487 -4.90 -10.94 15.27
CA SER A 487 -5.18 -9.64 15.90
C SER A 487 -4.41 -8.50 15.21
N PRO A 488 -5.01 -7.30 15.09
CA PRO A 488 -4.33 -6.17 14.49
C PRO A 488 -3.16 -5.71 15.38
N LYS A 489 -2.09 -5.20 14.76
CA LYS A 489 -0.97 -4.57 15.44
C LYS A 489 -0.99 -3.08 15.14
N THR A 490 -0.80 -2.23 16.14
CA THR A 490 -0.82 -0.78 15.99
C THR A 490 0.52 -0.20 16.39
N PHE A 491 1.05 0.67 15.55
CA PHE A 491 2.25 1.45 15.82
C PHE A 491 1.87 2.91 15.99
N ILE A 492 2.30 3.51 17.09
CA ILE A 492 2.00 4.90 17.45
C ILE A 492 3.32 5.65 17.65
N ASN A 493 3.53 6.67 16.82
CA ASN A 493 4.71 7.53 16.85
C ASN A 493 4.37 8.90 17.41
N LEU A 494 5.07 9.26 18.49
CA LEU A 494 4.82 10.46 19.26
C LEU A 494 6.09 11.33 19.27
N PRO A 495 6.06 12.52 18.64
CA PRO A 495 7.20 13.46 18.59
C PRO A 495 7.38 14.25 19.90
N TYR A 496 7.24 13.55 21.02
CA TYR A 496 7.26 14.09 22.37
C TYR A 496 8.16 13.25 23.27
N GLU A 497 8.51 13.83 24.42
CA GLU A 497 9.01 13.09 25.56
C GLU A 497 7.89 12.25 26.17
N LYS A 498 8.23 11.11 26.81
CA LYS A 498 7.21 10.21 27.38
C LYS A 498 6.34 10.89 28.44
N ASN A 499 6.86 11.91 29.12
CA ASN A 499 6.17 12.65 30.18
C ASN A 499 4.99 13.50 29.69
N LYS A 500 4.77 13.61 28.36
CA LYS A 500 3.57 14.24 27.78
C LYS A 500 2.29 13.52 28.19
N MET A 501 2.37 12.23 28.51
CA MET A 501 1.24 11.44 29.02
C MET A 501 1.56 10.84 30.39
N LYS A 502 0.52 10.63 31.20
CA LYS A 502 0.63 9.95 32.49
C LYS A 502 0.85 8.45 32.28
N HIS A 503 1.48 7.80 33.25
CA HIS A 503 1.74 6.34 33.18
C HIS A 503 0.46 5.50 33.02
N CYS A 504 -0.66 5.87 33.66
CA CYS A 504 -1.93 5.16 33.49
C CYS A 504 -2.55 5.34 32.09
N GLU A 505 -2.39 6.53 31.49
CA GLU A 505 -2.83 6.80 30.11
C GLU A 505 -2.00 5.95 29.13
N LEU A 506 -0.67 5.92 29.29
CA LEU A 506 0.24 5.08 28.51
C LEU A 506 -0.09 3.59 28.65
N ALA A 507 -0.41 3.13 29.85
CA ALA A 507 -0.78 1.74 30.11
C ALA A 507 -2.09 1.36 29.40
N SER A 508 -3.08 2.26 29.41
CA SER A 508 -4.34 2.07 28.69
C SER A 508 -4.10 1.96 27.17
N LEU A 509 -3.25 2.84 26.61
CA LEU A 509 -2.86 2.76 25.20
C LEU A 509 -2.12 1.46 24.86
N LEU A 510 -1.19 0.99 25.71
CA LEU A 510 -0.51 -0.29 25.48
C LEU A 510 -1.49 -1.47 25.44
N MET A 511 -2.56 -1.41 26.22
CA MET A 511 -3.59 -2.44 26.26
C MET A 511 -4.69 -2.26 25.22
N SER A 512 -4.61 -1.20 24.39
CA SER A 512 -5.63 -0.82 23.41
C SER A 512 -6.99 -0.53 24.04
N GLU A 513 -7.00 -0.04 25.27
CA GLU A 513 -8.23 0.34 25.98
C GLU A 513 -8.45 1.85 25.90
N THR A 514 -9.73 2.23 25.92
CA THR A 514 -10.15 3.63 26.05
C THR A 514 -9.58 4.22 27.35
N ILE A 515 -9.02 5.42 27.29
CA ILE A 515 -8.56 6.13 28.48
C ILE A 515 -9.80 6.68 29.18
N TYR A 516 -10.11 6.16 30.35
CA TYR A 516 -11.20 6.69 31.18
C TYR A 516 -10.69 7.77 32.13
N SER A 517 -11.46 8.85 32.28
CA SER A 517 -11.17 9.85 33.31
C SER A 517 -11.49 9.31 34.70
N THR A 518 -10.97 9.96 35.76
CA THR A 518 -11.23 9.55 37.16
C THR A 518 -12.69 9.56 37.55
N ASP A 519 -13.52 10.25 36.77
CA ASP A 519 -14.92 10.50 37.03
C ASP A 519 -15.81 9.54 36.19
N GLU A 520 -15.17 8.63 35.44
CA GLU A 520 -15.79 7.58 34.62
C GLU A 520 -15.68 6.21 35.30
N GLU A 521 -16.60 5.29 34.95
CA GLU A 521 -16.91 4.09 35.75
C GLU A 521 -15.74 3.09 35.93
N LEU A 522 -14.73 3.12 35.05
CA LEU A 522 -13.65 2.12 35.03
C LEU A 522 -12.35 2.57 35.75
N GLY A 523 -12.17 3.87 36.00
CA GLY A 523 -10.97 4.40 36.68
C GLY A 523 -9.66 4.22 35.91
N CYS A 524 -8.52 4.27 36.61
CA CYS A 524 -7.18 4.18 36.02
C CYS A 524 -6.68 2.74 35.88
N PHE A 525 -5.95 2.46 34.80
CA PHE A 525 -5.27 1.17 34.59
C PHE A 525 -4.10 0.97 35.59
N ILE A 526 -4.06 -0.20 36.27
CA ILE A 526 -3.12 -0.47 37.38
C ILE A 526 -2.42 -1.84 37.32
N ASP A 527 -2.52 -2.57 36.20
CA ASP A 527 -1.84 -3.87 36.04
C ASP A 527 -0.32 -3.76 36.28
N GLN A 528 0.25 -4.62 37.11
CA GLN A 528 1.63 -4.46 37.57
C GLN A 528 2.65 -4.65 36.45
N ASP A 529 2.44 -5.63 35.57
CA ASP A 529 3.37 -5.98 34.50
C ASP A 529 3.41 -4.85 33.45
N ILE A 530 2.24 -4.33 33.05
CA ILE A 530 2.16 -3.18 32.14
C ILE A 530 2.70 -1.91 32.80
N MET A 531 2.41 -1.70 34.08
CA MET A 531 2.90 -0.54 34.82
C MET A 531 4.42 -0.52 34.95
N GLU A 532 5.08 -1.68 35.04
CA GLU A 532 6.55 -1.78 35.03
C GLU A 532 7.12 -1.28 33.70
N ILE A 533 6.52 -1.69 32.57
CA ILE A 533 6.93 -1.26 31.22
C ILE A 533 6.84 0.25 31.08
N VAL A 534 5.71 0.87 31.44
CA VAL A 534 5.51 2.32 31.26
C VAL A 534 6.30 3.17 32.24
N LYS A 535 6.65 2.63 33.42
CA LYS A 535 7.50 3.32 34.39
C LYS A 535 8.97 3.31 33.97
N SER A 536 9.43 2.29 33.25
CA SER A 536 10.79 2.23 32.70
C SER A 536 11.16 3.49 31.91
N GLU A 537 12.37 4.01 32.11
CA GLU A 537 12.83 5.26 31.47
C GLU A 537 12.87 5.13 29.94
N ASN A 538 13.44 4.03 29.44
CA ASN A 538 13.62 3.77 28.01
C ASN A 538 12.75 2.63 27.48
N GLY A 539 12.03 1.94 28.37
CA GLY A 539 11.24 0.77 28.04
C GLY A 539 12.12 -0.31 27.39
N MET A 540 11.79 -0.66 26.15
CA MET A 540 12.46 -1.67 25.35
C MET A 540 13.38 -1.07 24.26
N GLY A 541 13.61 0.24 24.29
CA GLY A 541 14.48 0.95 23.36
C GLY A 541 15.93 0.45 23.42
N GLN A 542 16.53 0.21 22.26
CA GLN A 542 17.94 -0.22 22.17
C GLN A 542 18.93 0.93 22.02
N TYR A 543 18.44 2.09 21.61
CA TYR A 543 19.21 3.30 21.44
C TYR A 543 18.62 4.39 22.31
N ASP A 544 19.49 5.26 22.82
CA ASP A 544 19.11 6.46 23.57
C ASP A 544 18.57 7.54 22.62
N ARG A 545 17.43 7.23 22.00
CA ARG A 545 16.72 8.09 21.03
C ARG A 545 15.30 8.42 21.48
N GLY A 546 14.78 7.66 22.43
CA GLY A 546 13.39 7.75 22.84
C GLY A 546 12.94 6.55 23.63
N PHE A 547 11.74 6.67 24.21
CA PHE A 547 11.08 5.62 24.95
C PHE A 547 10.29 4.73 23.99
N VAL A 548 10.50 3.42 24.08
CA VAL A 548 9.79 2.42 23.26
C VAL A 548 9.10 1.43 24.20
N ALA A 549 7.82 1.19 24.02
CA ALA A 549 7.09 0.18 24.79
C ALA A 549 6.15 -0.60 23.89
N ALA A 550 6.06 -1.91 24.10
CA ALA A 550 5.17 -2.76 23.33
C ALA A 550 4.44 -3.75 24.24
N ALA A 551 3.22 -4.08 23.85
CA ALA A 551 2.39 -5.13 24.43
C ALA A 551 1.72 -5.91 23.29
N THR A 552 0.71 -6.74 23.60
CA THR A 552 0.12 -7.72 22.65
C THR A 552 -0.24 -7.15 21.28
N ASN A 553 -0.80 -5.94 21.22
CA ASN A 553 -1.28 -5.36 19.96
C ASN A 553 -0.72 -3.96 19.66
N VAL A 554 0.09 -3.36 20.54
CA VAL A 554 0.51 -1.96 20.39
C VAL A 554 2.01 -1.83 20.59
N LEU A 555 2.63 -1.00 19.74
CA LEU A 555 3.95 -0.44 19.92
C LEU A 555 3.82 1.09 20.06
N LEU A 556 4.23 1.61 21.20
CA LEU A 556 4.39 3.04 21.46
C LEU A 556 5.84 3.44 21.25
N TYR A 557 6.06 4.51 20.50
CA TYR A 557 7.37 5.12 20.34
C TYR A 557 7.30 6.63 20.57
N PHE A 558 7.93 7.06 21.67
CA PHE A 558 8.09 8.48 22.03
C PHE A 558 9.51 8.91 21.72
N ALA A 559 9.67 9.85 20.81
CA ALA A 559 10.98 10.31 20.38
C ALA A 559 10.92 11.78 19.95
N PRO A 560 11.52 12.71 20.71
CA PRO A 560 11.61 14.12 20.34
C PRO A 560 12.31 14.35 19.00
N ILE A 561 13.19 13.44 18.57
CA ILE A 561 13.86 13.51 17.26
C ILE A 561 12.88 13.39 16.08
N LEU A 562 11.66 12.89 16.30
CA LEU A 562 10.57 12.89 15.31
C LEU A 562 9.96 14.29 15.09
N ARG A 563 10.47 15.32 15.76
CA ARG A 563 10.13 16.73 15.47
C ARG A 563 10.77 17.18 14.16
N THR A 564 10.14 16.79 13.06
CA THR A 564 10.67 17.01 11.71
C THR A 564 9.54 17.08 10.66
N SER A 565 9.92 17.34 9.41
CA SER A 565 9.02 17.29 8.25
C SER A 565 8.36 15.94 8.08
N ILE A 566 7.22 15.90 7.40
CA ILE A 566 6.51 14.65 7.05
C ILE A 566 7.42 13.67 6.30
N GLU A 567 8.23 14.17 5.37
CA GLU A 567 9.20 13.36 4.60
C GLU A 567 10.13 12.57 5.53
N GLU A 568 10.75 13.26 6.48
CA GLU A 568 11.70 12.66 7.43
C GLU A 568 11.01 11.75 8.44
N ARG A 569 9.78 12.07 8.89
CA ARG A 569 9.02 11.14 9.76
C ARG A 569 8.76 9.81 9.07
N ILE A 570 8.32 9.84 7.81
CA ILE A 570 8.13 8.62 6.99
C ILE A 570 9.42 7.81 6.88
N LEU A 571 10.56 8.47 6.65
CA LEU A 571 11.86 7.82 6.48
C LEU A 571 12.39 7.18 7.78
N GLU A 572 12.26 7.89 8.90
CA GLU A 572 12.67 7.42 10.23
C GLU A 572 11.81 6.24 10.69
N GLU A 573 10.50 6.30 10.48
CA GLU A 573 9.56 5.27 10.94
C GLU A 573 9.66 3.98 10.13
N ALA A 574 10.02 4.05 8.84
CA ALA A 574 9.99 2.95 7.88
C ALA A 574 10.66 1.66 8.36
N ILE A 575 11.72 1.74 9.17
CA ILE A 575 12.39 0.55 9.72
C ILE A 575 11.51 -0.21 10.71
N THR A 576 10.80 0.49 11.58
CA THR A 576 9.91 -0.12 12.58
C THR A 576 8.65 -0.65 11.91
N VAL A 577 8.10 0.09 10.94
CA VAL A 577 7.00 -0.38 10.09
C VAL A 577 7.37 -1.70 9.42
N PHE A 578 8.56 -1.78 8.84
CA PHE A 578 9.06 -3.01 8.20
C PHE A 578 9.12 -4.19 9.17
N TYR A 579 9.57 -4.00 10.42
CA TYR A 579 9.56 -5.08 11.41
C TYR A 579 8.15 -5.55 11.74
N ILE A 580 7.21 -4.62 11.98
CA ILE A 580 5.84 -4.98 12.32
C ILE A 580 5.15 -5.66 11.13
N GLU A 581 5.39 -5.20 9.90
CA GLU A 581 4.86 -5.82 8.68
C GLU A 581 5.29 -7.29 8.56
N LEU A 582 6.58 -7.60 8.77
CA LEU A 582 7.08 -8.98 8.74
C LEU A 582 6.49 -9.85 9.85
N LEU A 583 6.41 -9.33 11.07
CA LEU A 583 5.81 -10.04 12.20
C LEU A 583 4.30 -10.29 11.99
N THR A 584 3.62 -9.35 11.36
CA THR A 584 2.20 -9.48 11.02
C THR A 584 1.98 -10.51 9.90
N LEU A 585 2.90 -10.61 8.94
CA LEU A 585 2.91 -11.70 7.94
C LEU A 585 3.13 -13.07 8.58
N GLU A 586 4.04 -13.15 9.56
CA GLU A 586 4.30 -14.37 10.34
C GLU A 586 3.02 -14.81 11.08
N GLU A 587 2.37 -13.91 11.80
CA GLU A 587 1.12 -14.18 12.48
C GLU A 587 0.00 -14.59 11.52
N ALA A 588 -0.16 -13.88 10.40
CA ALA A 588 -1.17 -14.20 9.39
C ALA A 588 -1.02 -15.65 8.89
N ALA A 589 0.22 -16.08 8.62
CA ALA A 589 0.50 -17.43 8.16
C ALA A 589 0.18 -18.50 9.21
N ILE A 590 0.55 -18.25 10.47
CA ILE A 590 0.27 -19.14 11.61
C ILE A 590 -1.25 -19.27 11.79
N GLU A 591 -1.96 -18.16 11.81
CA GLU A 591 -3.41 -18.12 12.02
C GLU A 591 -4.18 -18.78 10.86
N ILE A 592 -3.77 -18.57 9.61
CA ILE A 592 -4.38 -19.24 8.45
C ILE A 592 -4.24 -20.77 8.57
N ALA A 593 -3.02 -21.24 8.86
CA ALA A 593 -2.76 -22.65 8.98
C ALA A 593 -3.50 -23.25 10.18
N ASN A 594 -3.41 -22.63 11.35
CA ASN A 594 -4.07 -23.07 12.56
C ASN A 594 -5.60 -23.16 12.41
N ASN A 595 -6.23 -22.13 11.84
CA ASN A 595 -7.67 -22.14 11.55
C ASN A 595 -8.07 -23.24 10.57
N SER A 596 -7.23 -23.51 9.57
CA SER A 596 -7.47 -24.62 8.61
C SER A 596 -7.36 -25.98 9.30
N ILE A 597 -6.38 -26.16 10.19
CA ILE A 597 -6.23 -27.38 11.01
C ILE A 597 -7.44 -27.59 11.90
N ILE A 598 -7.84 -26.57 12.67
CA ILE A 598 -9.00 -26.65 13.57
C ILE A 598 -10.26 -27.02 12.77
N LYS A 599 -10.52 -26.34 11.65
CA LYS A 599 -11.67 -26.64 10.79
C LYS A 599 -11.68 -28.08 10.27
N LEU A 600 -10.51 -28.61 9.91
CA LEU A 600 -10.37 -30.00 9.45
C LEU A 600 -10.58 -31.00 10.59
N LEU A 601 -10.01 -30.73 11.77
CA LEU A 601 -10.13 -31.59 12.96
C LEU A 601 -11.56 -31.62 13.51
N THR A 602 -12.26 -30.49 13.56
CA THR A 602 -13.67 -30.43 13.99
C THR A 602 -14.59 -31.25 13.08
N ASN A 603 -14.22 -31.42 11.81
CA ASN A 603 -15.01 -32.18 10.82
C ASN A 603 -14.43 -33.57 10.51
N VAL A 604 -13.43 -34.04 11.28
CA VAL A 604 -12.66 -35.25 10.97
C VAL A 604 -13.51 -36.52 10.80
N SER A 605 -14.62 -36.60 11.51
CA SER A 605 -15.56 -37.72 11.51
C SER A 605 -16.46 -37.77 10.28
N TYR A 606 -16.56 -36.67 9.53
CA TYR A 606 -17.46 -36.53 8.38
C TYR A 606 -16.74 -36.54 7.03
N ILE A 607 -15.40 -36.58 7.03
CA ILE A 607 -14.57 -36.47 5.82
C ILE A 607 -13.97 -37.85 5.47
N GLU A 608 -14.03 -38.21 4.19
CA GLU A 608 -13.40 -39.45 3.71
C GLU A 608 -11.88 -39.43 3.93
N ILE A 609 -11.28 -40.61 4.07
CA ILE A 609 -9.85 -40.72 4.42
C ILE A 609 -8.97 -40.02 3.37
N ASN A 610 -9.23 -40.23 2.07
CA ASN A 610 -8.45 -39.63 0.99
C ASN A 610 -8.56 -38.10 0.97
N ASP A 611 -9.78 -37.56 1.11
CA ASP A 611 -10.01 -36.13 1.17
C ASP A 611 -9.29 -35.51 2.37
N PHE A 612 -9.31 -36.18 3.52
CA PHE A 612 -8.58 -35.72 4.71
C PHE A 612 -7.06 -35.64 4.46
N LEU A 613 -6.46 -36.66 3.82
CA LEU A 613 -5.02 -36.66 3.52
C LEU A 613 -4.67 -35.55 2.52
N TYR A 614 -5.52 -35.34 1.51
CA TYR A 614 -5.36 -34.27 0.52
C TYR A 614 -5.45 -32.88 1.16
N GLU A 615 -6.47 -32.61 1.96
CA GLU A 615 -6.62 -31.34 2.68
C GLU A 615 -5.46 -31.09 3.65
N THR A 616 -5.01 -32.12 4.37
CA THR A 616 -3.83 -32.02 5.25
C THR A 616 -2.58 -31.62 4.47
N HIS A 617 -2.38 -32.21 3.29
CA HIS A 617 -1.26 -31.86 2.41
C HIS A 617 -1.36 -30.42 1.90
N LEU A 618 -2.55 -29.94 1.54
CA LEU A 618 -2.77 -28.55 1.11
C LEU A 618 -2.43 -27.56 2.23
N ILE A 619 -2.86 -27.83 3.47
CA ILE A 619 -2.56 -26.98 4.64
C ILE A 619 -1.06 -26.86 4.84
N PHE A 620 -0.33 -27.98 4.88
CA PHE A 620 1.11 -27.95 5.08
C PHE A 620 1.85 -27.32 3.91
N ASN A 621 1.44 -27.56 2.66
CA ASN A 621 2.04 -26.91 1.52
C ASN A 621 1.89 -25.39 1.58
N LYS A 622 0.72 -24.88 1.99
CA LYS A 622 0.48 -23.44 2.12
C LYS A 622 1.36 -22.82 3.21
N TYR A 623 1.44 -23.47 4.38
CA TYR A 623 2.25 -23.03 5.52
C TYR A 623 3.77 -23.10 5.25
N VAL A 624 4.24 -24.13 4.53
CA VAL A 624 5.67 -24.26 4.18
C VAL A 624 6.12 -23.10 3.28
N LYS A 625 5.26 -22.63 2.36
CA LYS A 625 5.59 -21.50 1.49
C LYS A 625 5.83 -20.20 2.27
N THR A 626 5.25 -20.03 3.45
CA THR A 626 5.42 -18.83 4.29
C THR A 626 6.63 -18.86 5.20
N MET A 627 7.29 -20.02 5.38
CA MET A 627 8.45 -20.15 6.27
C MET A 627 9.59 -19.18 5.95
N VAL A 628 9.68 -18.72 4.70
CA VAL A 628 10.67 -17.72 4.25
C VAL A 628 10.55 -16.38 4.96
N PHE A 629 9.41 -16.08 5.58
CA PHE A 629 9.14 -14.83 6.31
C PHE A 629 9.44 -14.94 7.82
N TRP A 630 9.65 -16.15 8.36
CA TRP A 630 9.75 -16.34 9.81
C TRP A 630 11.20 -16.31 10.31
N ASP A 631 12.14 -16.83 9.50
CA ASP A 631 13.58 -16.73 9.73
C ASP A 631 14.23 -15.72 8.77
N VAL A 632 13.72 -14.50 8.79
CA VAL A 632 14.36 -13.40 8.05
C VAL A 632 15.72 -13.14 8.69
N LYS A 633 16.79 -13.46 7.94
CA LYS A 633 18.14 -13.10 8.34
C LYS A 633 18.26 -11.59 8.28
N MET A 634 18.40 -10.93 9.42
CA MET A 634 18.71 -9.51 9.47
C MET A 634 20.21 -9.27 9.33
N ASN A 635 20.59 -8.20 8.62
CA ASN A 635 22.00 -7.81 8.47
C ASN A 635 22.63 -7.37 9.78
N TYR A 636 21.86 -6.74 10.67
CA TYR A 636 22.33 -6.19 11.92
C TYR A 636 21.83 -6.99 13.14
N PRO A 637 22.69 -7.28 14.13
CA PRO A 637 22.29 -7.93 15.38
C PRO A 637 21.24 -7.14 16.18
N SER A 638 21.29 -5.80 16.16
CA SER A 638 20.31 -4.95 16.84
C SER A 638 18.90 -5.07 16.23
N SER A 639 18.81 -5.13 14.90
CA SER A 639 17.56 -5.40 14.17
C SER A 639 16.98 -6.77 14.55
N LYS A 640 17.82 -7.80 14.61
CA LYS A 640 17.41 -9.14 15.06
C LYS A 640 16.86 -9.12 16.50
N LYS A 641 17.57 -8.46 17.43
CA LYS A 641 17.11 -8.32 18.81
C LYS A 641 15.78 -7.56 18.89
N SER A 642 15.60 -6.51 18.09
CA SER A 642 14.36 -5.71 18.06
C SER A 642 13.18 -6.55 17.60
N MET A 643 13.35 -7.33 16.53
CA MET A 643 12.32 -8.26 16.08
C MET A 643 11.96 -9.31 17.13
N THR A 644 12.95 -9.91 17.81
CA THR A 644 12.67 -10.89 18.87
C THR A 644 11.88 -10.26 20.02
N MET A 645 12.25 -9.05 20.45
CA MET A 645 11.54 -8.34 21.52
C MET A 645 10.08 -8.04 21.11
N LEU A 646 9.86 -7.59 19.88
CA LEU A 646 8.52 -7.35 19.34
C LEU A 646 7.71 -8.65 19.15
N ARG A 647 8.34 -9.74 18.66
CA ARG A 647 7.71 -11.06 18.52
C ARG A 647 7.16 -11.56 19.85
N ASN A 648 7.93 -11.38 20.92
CA ASN A 648 7.54 -11.77 22.27
C ASN A 648 6.42 -10.87 22.81
N ALA A 649 6.56 -9.55 22.65
CA ALA A 649 5.54 -8.60 23.07
C ALA A 649 4.18 -8.83 22.38
N PHE A 650 4.19 -9.13 21.07
CA PHE A 650 3.01 -9.47 20.29
C PHE A 650 2.49 -10.89 20.50
N LYS A 651 3.09 -11.67 21.41
CA LYS A 651 2.70 -13.06 21.72
C LYS A 651 2.69 -14.01 20.51
N ILE A 652 3.50 -13.72 19.49
CA ILE A 652 3.59 -14.58 18.30
C ILE A 652 4.16 -15.95 18.67
N GLU A 653 5.09 -16.04 19.63
CA GLU A 653 5.60 -17.33 20.14
C GLU A 653 4.49 -18.19 20.78
N GLU A 654 3.52 -17.57 21.45
CA GLU A 654 2.35 -18.28 22.00
C GLU A 654 1.46 -18.84 20.87
N ASN A 655 1.25 -18.06 19.82
CA ASN A 655 0.51 -18.50 18.63
C ASN A 655 1.22 -19.67 17.93
N ILE A 656 2.56 -19.64 17.84
CA ILE A 656 3.36 -20.75 17.31
C ILE A 656 3.15 -22.00 18.15
N ASN A 657 3.27 -21.91 19.48
CA ASN A 657 3.08 -23.05 20.38
C ASN A 657 1.68 -23.66 20.25
N ASN A 658 0.64 -22.82 20.13
CA ASN A 658 -0.73 -23.26 19.90
C ASN A 658 -0.89 -23.98 18.55
N PHE A 659 -0.28 -23.44 17.50
CA PHE A 659 -0.25 -24.08 16.18
C PHE A 659 0.50 -25.43 16.21
N GLU A 660 1.68 -25.51 16.84
CA GLU A 660 2.47 -26.74 16.94
C GLU A 660 1.70 -27.86 17.64
N ARG A 661 0.96 -27.53 18.71
CA ARG A 661 0.07 -28.48 19.39
C ARG A 661 -1.00 -29.03 18.43
N ASN A 662 -1.68 -28.16 17.70
CA ASN A 662 -2.75 -28.56 16.78
C ASN A 662 -2.19 -29.33 15.56
N GLN A 663 -1.02 -28.93 15.07
CA GLN A 663 -0.29 -29.63 14.01
C GLN A 663 0.10 -31.04 14.43
N LYS A 664 0.56 -31.24 15.68
CA LYS A 664 0.89 -32.56 16.21
C LYS A 664 -0.32 -33.50 16.21
N GLU A 665 -1.47 -33.02 16.67
CA GLU A 665 -2.72 -33.80 16.63
C GLU A 665 -3.13 -34.15 15.19
N LEU A 666 -3.03 -33.19 14.26
CA LEU A 666 -3.32 -33.46 12.85
C LEU A 666 -2.40 -34.52 12.25
N ARG A 667 -1.09 -34.47 12.56
CA ARG A 667 -0.10 -35.48 12.09
C ARG A 667 -0.41 -36.87 12.64
N ASN A 668 -0.76 -36.98 13.93
CA ASN A 668 -1.12 -38.26 14.54
C ASN A 668 -2.31 -38.90 13.80
N ILE A 669 -3.35 -38.12 13.51
CA ILE A 669 -4.53 -38.61 12.78
C ILE A 669 -4.18 -38.94 11.32
N PHE A 670 -3.35 -38.13 10.67
CA PHE A 670 -2.86 -38.37 9.32
C PHE A 670 -2.13 -39.72 9.22
N GLU A 671 -1.21 -40.01 10.15
CA GLU A 671 -0.48 -41.28 10.20
C GLU A 671 -1.42 -42.47 10.40
N ILE A 672 -2.36 -42.38 11.36
CA ILE A 672 -3.37 -43.43 11.59
C ILE A 672 -4.19 -43.68 10.32
N LYS A 673 -4.62 -42.61 9.65
CA LYS A 673 -5.43 -42.69 8.42
C LYS A 673 -4.65 -43.25 7.24
N ARG A 674 -3.38 -42.88 7.09
CA ARG A 674 -2.47 -43.46 6.08
C ARG A 674 -2.23 -44.95 6.32
N ASP A 675 -1.95 -45.34 7.55
CA ASP A 675 -1.73 -46.75 7.92
C ASP A 675 -2.96 -47.62 7.63
N ILE A 676 -4.17 -47.07 7.77
CA ILE A 676 -5.41 -47.75 7.37
C ILE A 676 -5.44 -48.00 5.86
N ILE A 677 -5.06 -47.01 5.04
CA ILE A 677 -4.98 -47.18 3.57
C ILE A 677 -3.91 -48.20 3.21
N ASP A 678 -2.71 -48.09 3.75
CA ASP A 678 -1.59 -48.99 3.44
C ASP A 678 -1.97 -50.45 3.76
N ARG A 679 -2.66 -50.68 4.89
CA ARG A 679 -3.20 -52.00 5.24
C ARG A 679 -4.30 -52.46 4.27
N MET A 680 -5.19 -51.57 3.83
CA MET A 680 -6.22 -51.89 2.85
C MET A 680 -5.62 -52.25 1.49
N GLU A 681 -4.61 -51.50 1.02
CA GLU A 681 -3.89 -51.75 -0.23
C GLU A 681 -3.08 -53.04 -0.18
N SER A 682 -2.29 -53.25 0.89
CA SER A 682 -1.56 -54.50 1.10
C SER A 682 -2.50 -55.70 1.14
N THR A 683 -3.65 -55.56 1.80
CA THR A 683 -4.69 -56.59 1.83
C THR A 683 -5.28 -56.85 0.45
N MET A 684 -5.59 -55.81 -0.33
CA MET A 684 -6.04 -55.93 -1.73
C MET A 684 -5.01 -56.65 -2.59
N LEU A 685 -3.73 -56.31 -2.45
CA LEU A 685 -2.63 -56.90 -3.20
C LEU A 685 -2.48 -58.39 -2.86
N ASN A 686 -2.54 -58.75 -1.58
CA ASN A 686 -2.57 -60.15 -1.13
C ASN A 686 -3.78 -60.92 -1.70
N TYR A 687 -4.94 -60.27 -1.85
CA TYR A 687 -6.10 -60.90 -2.47
C TYR A 687 -5.98 -61.06 -3.99
N ILE A 688 -5.39 -60.09 -4.68
CA ILE A 688 -5.06 -60.21 -6.10
C ILE A 688 -4.08 -61.38 -6.30
N ILE A 689 -3.07 -61.50 -5.44
CA ILE A 689 -2.15 -62.64 -5.45
C ILE A 689 -2.93 -63.94 -5.22
N LEU A 690 -3.75 -64.04 -4.16
CA LEU A 690 -4.55 -65.24 -3.89
C LEU A 690 -5.44 -65.62 -5.07
N PHE A 691 -6.09 -64.65 -5.71
CA PHE A 691 -6.92 -64.86 -6.89
C PHE A 691 -6.11 -65.37 -8.08
N LEU A 692 -4.95 -64.77 -8.35
CA LEU A 692 -4.02 -65.23 -9.39
C LEU A 692 -3.53 -66.65 -9.10
N THR A 693 -3.20 -66.97 -7.85
CA THR A 693 -2.80 -68.31 -7.42
C THR A 693 -3.93 -69.33 -7.59
N LEU A 694 -5.19 -68.95 -7.30
CA LEU A 694 -6.36 -69.80 -7.52
C LEU A 694 -6.60 -70.05 -9.01
N ILE A 695 -6.47 -69.03 -9.86
CA ILE A 695 -6.55 -69.19 -11.33
C ILE A 695 -5.46 -70.15 -11.83
N GLN A 696 -4.22 -69.97 -11.37
CA GLN A 696 -3.12 -70.87 -11.73
C GLN A 696 -3.35 -72.30 -11.22
N GLY A 697 -3.89 -72.45 -10.00
CA GLY A 697 -4.24 -73.74 -9.43
C GLY A 697 -5.36 -74.45 -10.19
N ILE A 698 -6.35 -73.71 -10.69
CA ILE A 698 -7.45 -74.22 -11.52
C ILE A 698 -6.93 -74.87 -12.80
N SER A 699 -5.94 -74.26 -13.48
CA SER A 699 -5.30 -74.87 -14.64
C SER A 699 -4.54 -76.17 -14.35
N ILE A 700 -4.16 -76.42 -13.09
CA ILE A 700 -3.46 -77.65 -12.65
C ILE A 700 -4.45 -78.70 -12.14
N ILE A 701 -5.48 -78.26 -11.41
CA ILE A 701 -6.45 -79.13 -10.71
C ILE A 701 -7.54 -79.66 -11.65
N LEU A 702 -8.04 -78.84 -12.60
CA LEU A 702 -9.07 -79.29 -13.55
C LEU A 702 -8.65 -80.52 -14.40
N PRO A 703 -7.42 -80.59 -14.95
CA PRO A 703 -6.94 -81.79 -15.60
C PRO A 703 -6.86 -83.01 -14.68
N MET A 704 -6.56 -82.81 -13.39
CA MET A 704 -6.44 -83.89 -12.39
C MET A 704 -7.80 -84.45 -11.95
N ILE A 705 -8.84 -83.63 -11.88
CA ILE A 705 -10.18 -84.04 -11.43
C ILE A 705 -11.03 -84.58 -12.57
N PHE A 706 -10.93 -84.01 -13.78
CA PHE A 706 -11.81 -84.31 -14.91
C PHE A 706 -11.11 -85.12 -16.01
N GLY A 707 -10.39 -86.17 -15.64
CA GLY A 707 -9.72 -87.07 -16.60
C GLY A 707 -10.58 -87.36 -17.85
N ASP A 708 -9.94 -87.19 -19.01
CA ASP A 708 -10.43 -87.38 -20.38
C ASP A 708 -11.54 -86.44 -20.95
N PHE A 709 -11.04 -85.51 -21.76
CA PHE A 709 -11.50 -85.04 -23.08
C PHE A 709 -12.93 -85.36 -23.54
N THR A 710 -13.88 -84.45 -23.27
CA THR A 710 -14.90 -84.00 -24.25
C THR A 710 -15.51 -82.62 -23.93
N ASN A 711 -15.56 -82.21 -22.65
CA ASN A 711 -16.09 -80.89 -22.22
C ASN A 711 -15.03 -79.93 -21.62
N PHE A 712 -13.75 -80.19 -21.89
CA PHE A 712 -12.62 -79.51 -21.25
C PHE A 712 -12.63 -77.97 -21.39
N PRO A 713 -12.96 -77.36 -22.55
CA PRO A 713 -13.01 -75.91 -22.67
C PRO A 713 -14.17 -75.30 -21.88
N ILE A 714 -15.32 -75.97 -21.88
CA ILE A 714 -16.55 -75.50 -21.23
C ILE A 714 -16.40 -75.51 -19.71
N ASN A 715 -15.84 -76.59 -19.14
CA ASN A 715 -15.60 -76.70 -17.70
C ASN A 715 -14.54 -75.72 -17.19
N GLN A 716 -13.51 -75.40 -17.99
CA GLN A 716 -12.56 -74.33 -17.67
C GLN A 716 -13.23 -72.95 -17.65
N VAL A 717 -14.09 -72.65 -18.63
CA VAL A 717 -14.84 -71.39 -18.68
C VAL A 717 -15.81 -71.27 -17.50
N PHE A 718 -16.53 -72.33 -17.14
CA PHE A 718 -17.40 -72.33 -15.95
C PHE A 718 -16.61 -72.21 -14.64
N GLY A 719 -15.47 -72.90 -14.51
CA GLY A 719 -14.59 -72.79 -13.34
C GLY A 719 -14.02 -71.38 -13.17
N MET A 720 -13.54 -70.77 -14.27
CA MET A 720 -13.10 -69.37 -14.27
C MET A 720 -14.26 -68.42 -13.95
N GLY A 721 -15.45 -68.67 -14.51
CA GLY A 721 -16.64 -67.87 -14.26
C GLY A 721 -17.07 -67.90 -12.79
N ILE A 722 -17.09 -69.08 -12.15
CA ILE A 722 -17.44 -69.24 -10.73
C ILE A 722 -16.42 -68.54 -9.85
N VAL A 723 -15.11 -68.71 -10.09
CA VAL A 723 -14.07 -68.07 -9.27
C VAL A 723 -14.06 -66.56 -9.45
N THR A 724 -14.27 -66.07 -10.67
CA THR A 724 -14.39 -64.63 -10.93
C THR A 724 -15.63 -64.06 -10.25
N PHE A 725 -16.78 -64.74 -10.33
CA PHE A 725 -18.03 -64.31 -9.70
C PHE A 725 -17.95 -64.36 -8.17
N SER A 726 -17.37 -65.41 -7.58
CA SER A 726 -17.11 -65.50 -6.15
C SER A 726 -16.15 -64.40 -5.66
N PHE A 727 -15.13 -64.07 -6.45
CA PHE A 727 -14.22 -62.96 -6.16
C PHE A 727 -14.92 -61.60 -6.19
N ILE A 728 -15.77 -61.36 -7.20
CA ILE A 728 -16.59 -60.14 -7.31
C ILE A 728 -17.55 -60.03 -6.11
N ILE A 729 -18.29 -61.11 -5.79
CA ILE A 729 -19.19 -61.14 -4.62
C ILE A 729 -18.41 -60.88 -3.33
N TYR A 730 -17.25 -61.48 -3.16
CA TYR A 730 -16.42 -61.28 -1.97
C TYR A 730 -15.94 -59.83 -1.84
N ILE A 731 -15.46 -59.22 -2.93
CA ILE A 731 -15.09 -57.80 -2.96
C ILE A 731 -16.27 -56.91 -2.59
N PHE A 732 -17.45 -57.14 -3.18
CA PHE A 732 -18.65 -56.35 -2.88
C PHE A 732 -19.11 -56.53 -1.43
N THR A 733 -19.13 -57.76 -0.93
CA THR A 733 -19.55 -58.07 0.45
C THR A 733 -18.59 -57.47 1.47
N ARG A 734 -17.28 -57.49 1.18
CA ARG A 734 -16.26 -56.90 2.06
C ARG A 734 -16.25 -55.37 2.00
N LYS A 735 -16.42 -54.77 0.82
CA LYS A 735 -16.61 -53.31 0.65
C LYS A 735 -17.83 -52.84 1.44
N TYR A 736 -18.92 -53.62 1.41
CA TYR A 736 -20.10 -53.37 2.22
C TYR A 736 -19.84 -53.52 3.73
N ARG A 737 -19.10 -54.56 4.15
CA ARG A 737 -18.76 -54.80 5.57
C ARG A 737 -17.83 -53.74 6.15
N LEU A 738 -16.84 -53.28 5.38
CA LEU A 738 -15.97 -52.16 5.75
C LEU A 738 -16.80 -50.87 5.88
N LYS A 739 -17.64 -50.54 4.89
CA LYS A 739 -18.58 -49.39 5.00
C LYS A 739 -19.45 -49.47 6.26
N LYS A 740 -19.92 -50.66 6.64
CA LYS A 740 -20.75 -50.86 7.85
C LYS A 740 -19.95 -50.72 9.15
N ILE A 741 -18.70 -51.17 9.20
CA ILE A 741 -17.80 -50.99 10.35
C ILE A 741 -17.45 -49.51 10.54
N PHE A 742 -17.19 -48.78 9.44
CA PHE A 742 -16.94 -47.33 9.48
C PHE A 742 -18.20 -46.51 9.83
N LYS A 743 -19.40 -46.97 9.45
CA LYS A 743 -20.67 -46.32 9.83
C LYS A 743 -21.08 -46.57 11.29
N ASN A 744 -20.64 -47.68 11.87
CA ASN A 744 -21.03 -48.08 13.25
C ASN A 744 -20.01 -47.69 14.33
N ARG A 745 -18.82 -47.18 13.99
CA ARG A 745 -17.92 -46.52 14.93
C ARG A 745 -18.21 -45.01 14.98
N LYS A 746 -19.39 -44.65 15.49
CA LYS A 746 -19.61 -43.33 16.10
C LYS A 746 -19.05 -43.42 17.52
N ILE A 747 -17.85 -42.89 17.73
CA ILE A 747 -17.39 -42.39 19.03
C ILE A 747 -17.09 -40.91 18.80
#